data_AF-A0A5C6LMG5-F1
#
_entry.id   AF-A0A5C6LMG5-F1
#
_cell.length_a   1.000
_cell.length_b   1.000
_cell.length_c   1.000
_cell.angle_alpha   90.00
_cell.angle_beta   90.00
_cell.angle_gamma   90.00
#
_symmetry.space_group_name_H-M   'P 1'
#
loop_
_entity.id
_entity.type
_entity.pdbx_description
1 polymer ?
#
loop_
_entity_poly.entity_id
_entity_poly.type
_entity_poly.pdbx_seq_one_letter_code
_entity_poly.pdbx_strand_id
1 'polypeptide(L)'
;MNGEGVFTKKLLGALDACTGNVSYNELSSRIRQYLRFSFEQTPKIYVSENMDGLLALGFLNRSLSDQTTIAEVTYNDKGWQLNLGAIHGVDKNTKITIADAADTSRKWNAVVDNVFIDYSSITIDGSPDQDRAHKAFVEGLLNGRILLELNNSNGHPAEMARLLDEIESKASGHFEFQSAAGENGRSADYTLHIRGGEAVITHANDPYRPVVRPLDLVKENGNLELVETLKHISQWHFIRELQNSTIPPGFPEQPLRIELTRLYADGCREKLDVAAGRATFNFEERPDLWEGAMEIKLTNTTNQNLYVAAIYLGIQFSSYLDYQVDSPWLLEPGKFIIMAKKGKDRIDIRQDSFVREYNWPLSMETLKIIASTERFNVKALALGNLPAPYVLADREKGLVKGLMEVTRGAVMDDDIPAVFSGWITQTLTLVFNNPGFNRIDGEILKQLMDYEETSYYAAGLYYDLVPDENGQPTQLQLKPEIKLPEEQRGLWGDVVLWAANTIETRQRRRLYNRLKKTDRLRIVAEGDSWFQYPIRLLDTLDHLYKLYAIRSYAEAGDTLEHYLKEKEYLNAIKEEQAQIFLVSGGGNDILGSQFQQFLRDTPAEDDITPGRYLKGAFNDKLDDLEKWYKDMFTELHNRYPNLRILVHSYDYIIPVDTDLQPKKTSWLGKYMILKHMNPQTERESVIKFIVDEFNKRLQKVVAAFPA
;
A
#
# COMPACT_ATOMS: atom_id res chain seq x y z
N MET A 1 32.74 -51.74 -11.95
CA MET A 1 31.61 -51.05 -11.27
C MET A 1 32.01 -50.88 -9.82
N ASN A 2 32.15 -49.65 -9.33
CA ASN A 2 32.95 -49.39 -8.12
C ASN A 2 32.12 -49.36 -6.82
N GLY A 3 30.97 -50.06 -6.77
CA GLY A 3 30.13 -50.19 -5.58
C GLY A 3 29.35 -48.94 -5.14
N GLU A 4 29.73 -47.75 -5.59
CA GLU A 4 29.06 -46.49 -5.27
C GLU A 4 27.63 -46.41 -5.82
N GLY A 5 26.66 -46.10 -4.95
CA GLY A 5 25.29 -45.81 -5.36
C GLY A 5 25.18 -44.43 -6.03
N VAL A 6 24.58 -44.38 -7.22
CA VAL A 6 24.42 -43.14 -8.02
C VAL A 6 23.76 -42.02 -7.21
N PHE A 7 22.66 -42.34 -6.52
CA PHE A 7 21.97 -41.40 -5.63
C PHE A 7 22.92 -40.80 -4.60
N THR A 8 23.75 -41.62 -3.95
CA THR A 8 24.74 -41.17 -2.95
C THR A 8 25.78 -40.23 -3.57
N LYS A 9 26.30 -40.54 -4.77
CA LYS A 9 27.25 -39.66 -5.48
C LYS A 9 26.62 -38.31 -5.82
N LYS A 10 25.39 -38.27 -6.30
CA LYS A 10 24.67 -37.01 -6.61
C LYS A 10 24.26 -36.23 -5.35
N LEU A 11 23.89 -36.92 -4.27
CA LEU A 11 23.62 -36.33 -2.95
C LEU A 11 24.87 -35.63 -2.37
N LEU A 12 26.02 -36.30 -2.39
CA LEU A 12 27.28 -35.72 -1.88
C LEU A 12 27.71 -34.51 -2.72
N GLY A 13 27.66 -34.61 -4.06
CA GLY A 13 27.98 -33.49 -4.94
C GLY A 13 27.10 -32.25 -4.73
N ALA A 14 25.80 -32.43 -4.45
CA ALA A 14 24.90 -31.33 -4.09
C ALA A 14 25.28 -30.71 -2.73
N LEU A 15 25.58 -31.55 -1.72
CA LEU A 15 25.96 -31.07 -0.39
C LEU A 15 27.28 -30.29 -0.40
N ASP A 16 28.28 -30.73 -1.16
CA ASP A 16 29.57 -30.03 -1.32
C ASP A 16 29.39 -28.66 -2.01
N ALA A 17 28.62 -28.61 -3.10
CA ALA A 17 28.33 -27.36 -3.81
C ALA A 17 27.61 -26.33 -2.93
N CYS A 18 26.67 -26.81 -2.10
CA CYS A 18 25.99 -25.99 -1.10
C CYS A 18 26.87 -25.64 0.12
N THR A 19 28.07 -26.22 0.27
CA THR A 19 28.84 -26.22 1.53
C THR A 19 28.01 -26.70 2.75
N GLY A 20 27.03 -27.57 2.50
CA GLY A 20 26.04 -28.05 3.48
C GLY A 20 25.05 -27.00 4.00
N ASN A 21 24.88 -25.87 3.31
CA ASN A 21 23.93 -24.79 3.58
C ASN A 21 22.77 -24.86 2.58
N VAL A 22 21.83 -25.78 2.80
CA VAL A 22 20.75 -26.12 1.85
C VAL A 22 19.56 -26.69 2.62
N SER A 23 18.32 -26.39 2.23
CA SER A 23 17.13 -26.98 2.85
C SER A 23 16.83 -28.39 2.32
N TYR A 24 16.03 -29.17 3.05
CA TYR A 24 15.61 -30.49 2.58
C TYR A 24 14.78 -30.42 1.27
N ASN A 25 13.97 -29.38 1.08
CA ASN A 25 13.25 -29.13 -0.18
C ASN A 25 14.22 -28.87 -1.33
N GLU A 26 15.18 -27.97 -1.09
CA GLU A 26 16.17 -27.49 -2.04
C GLU A 26 17.10 -28.63 -2.50
N LEU A 27 17.59 -29.42 -1.54
CA LEU A 27 18.42 -30.61 -1.77
C LEU A 27 17.65 -31.70 -2.55
N SER A 28 16.38 -31.93 -2.22
CA SER A 28 15.49 -32.84 -2.98
C SER A 28 15.26 -32.37 -4.42
N SER A 29 15.20 -31.06 -4.66
CA SER A 29 15.12 -30.46 -5.99
C SER A 29 16.42 -30.71 -6.78
N ARG A 30 17.57 -30.38 -6.19
CA ARG A 30 18.90 -30.52 -6.82
C ARG A 30 19.21 -31.97 -7.19
N ILE A 31 19.01 -32.94 -6.28
CA ILE A 31 19.24 -34.36 -6.58
C ILE A 31 18.30 -34.89 -7.67
N ARG A 32 17.04 -34.43 -7.70
CA ARG A 32 16.07 -34.77 -8.76
C ARG A 32 16.53 -34.25 -10.12
N GLN A 33 16.94 -32.98 -10.20
CA GLN A 33 17.51 -32.38 -11.43
C GLN A 33 18.76 -33.16 -11.88
N TYR A 34 19.65 -33.51 -10.96
CA TYR A 34 20.88 -34.28 -11.23
C TYR A 34 20.65 -35.72 -11.71
N LEU A 35 19.50 -36.32 -11.40
CA LEU A 35 19.13 -37.67 -11.84
C LEU A 35 18.32 -37.67 -13.15
N ARG A 36 17.58 -36.58 -13.45
CA ARG A 36 16.65 -36.39 -14.59
C ARG A 36 17.19 -36.83 -15.95
N PHE A 37 18.51 -36.79 -16.16
CA PHE A 37 19.17 -37.14 -17.43
C PHE A 37 20.03 -38.41 -17.37
N SER A 38 20.21 -39.01 -16.20
CA SER A 38 21.09 -40.18 -16.02
C SER A 38 20.33 -41.46 -15.65
N PHE A 39 19.27 -41.39 -14.83
CA PHE A 39 18.53 -42.56 -14.35
C PHE A 39 17.08 -42.23 -13.99
N GLU A 40 16.16 -43.17 -14.25
CA GLU A 40 14.77 -43.11 -13.77
C GLU A 40 14.67 -43.37 -12.25
N GLN A 41 15.18 -42.44 -11.45
CA GLN A 41 15.05 -42.46 -9.99
C GLN A 41 14.44 -41.15 -9.51
N THR A 42 13.30 -41.25 -8.81
CA THR A 42 12.64 -40.12 -8.17
C THR A 42 12.94 -40.13 -6.67
N PRO A 43 13.78 -39.22 -6.13
CA PRO A 43 13.99 -39.09 -4.70
C PRO A 43 12.67 -38.86 -3.95
N LYS A 44 12.47 -39.59 -2.84
CA LYS A 44 11.36 -39.38 -1.92
C LYS A 44 11.91 -39.16 -0.51
N ILE A 45 11.51 -38.05 0.12
CA ILE A 45 11.73 -37.82 1.55
C ILE A 45 10.46 -38.29 2.26
N TYR A 46 10.60 -39.21 3.20
CA TYR A 46 9.48 -39.72 4.00
C TYR A 46 9.36 -38.91 5.29
N VAL A 47 8.21 -38.27 5.50
CA VAL A 47 7.92 -37.46 6.69
C VAL A 47 6.50 -37.82 7.16
N SER A 48 6.31 -38.01 8.46
CA SER A 48 5.00 -38.38 9.04
C SER A 48 4.05 -37.19 9.12
N GLU A 49 4.50 -36.07 9.70
CA GLU A 49 3.71 -34.86 9.97
C GLU A 49 4.55 -33.58 9.83
N ASN A 50 3.90 -32.43 9.66
CA ASN A 50 4.52 -31.12 9.40
C ASN A 50 5.61 -31.14 8.29
N MET A 51 5.28 -31.74 7.14
CA MET A 51 6.23 -31.97 6.06
C MET A 51 6.85 -30.67 5.54
N ASP A 52 6.08 -29.61 5.39
CA ASP A 52 6.56 -28.36 4.77
C ASP A 52 7.47 -27.56 5.71
N GLY A 53 7.16 -27.52 7.01
CA GLY A 53 8.06 -26.97 8.02
C GLY A 53 9.38 -27.73 8.09
N LEU A 54 9.34 -29.07 8.03
CA LEU A 54 10.54 -29.92 8.04
C LEU A 54 11.33 -29.88 6.72
N LEU A 55 10.66 -29.70 5.58
CA LEU A 55 11.30 -29.52 4.27
C LEU A 55 11.99 -28.14 4.14
N ALA A 56 11.50 -27.13 4.84
CA ALA A 56 12.11 -25.80 4.89
C ALA A 56 13.36 -25.72 5.79
N LEU A 57 13.53 -26.65 6.74
CA LEU A 57 14.75 -26.71 7.57
C LEU A 57 15.99 -26.97 6.73
N GLY A 58 17.12 -26.39 7.15
CA GLY A 58 18.44 -26.74 6.64
C GLY A 58 18.75 -28.22 6.89
N PHE A 59 19.49 -28.83 5.98
CA PHE A 59 19.91 -30.23 6.05
C PHE A 59 20.61 -30.53 7.38
N LEU A 60 20.15 -31.57 8.09
CA LEU A 60 20.56 -31.92 9.46
C LEU A 60 20.27 -30.79 10.49
N ASN A 61 19.17 -30.06 10.30
CA ASN A 61 18.67 -28.96 11.14
C ASN A 61 19.68 -27.80 11.32
N ARG A 62 20.55 -27.58 10.32
CA ARG A 62 21.48 -26.44 10.29
C ARG A 62 20.73 -25.14 10.08
N SER A 63 21.16 -24.07 10.74
CA SER A 63 20.74 -22.70 10.43
C SER A 63 21.17 -22.35 9.00
N LEU A 64 20.22 -21.91 8.18
CA LEU A 64 20.51 -21.35 6.87
C LEU A 64 20.99 -19.91 7.03
N SER A 65 22.02 -19.51 6.28
CA SER A 65 22.43 -18.10 6.19
C SER A 65 21.48 -17.30 5.28
N ASP A 66 21.53 -15.97 5.38
CA ASP A 66 20.61 -15.08 4.65
C ASP A 66 20.55 -15.30 3.14
N GLN A 67 19.40 -14.92 2.58
CA GLN A 67 18.86 -15.35 1.30
C GLN A 67 19.58 -14.78 0.07
N THR A 68 20.77 -15.32 -0.24
CA THR A 68 21.16 -15.50 -1.64
C THR A 68 20.80 -16.90 -2.08
N THR A 69 19.85 -17.02 -3.01
CA THR A 69 19.59 -18.27 -3.74
C THR A 69 20.85 -18.64 -4.52
N ILE A 70 21.68 -19.51 -3.96
CA ILE A 70 22.86 -20.04 -4.64
C ILE A 70 22.34 -20.95 -5.75
N ALA A 71 22.18 -20.38 -6.95
CA ALA A 71 21.95 -21.13 -8.15
C ALA A 71 23.18 -22.03 -8.40
N GLU A 72 22.96 -23.17 -9.04
CA GLU A 72 24.00 -24.12 -9.39
C GLU A 72 24.03 -24.32 -10.88
N VAL A 73 25.25 -24.46 -11.41
CA VAL A 73 25.51 -24.84 -12.78
C VAL A 73 26.23 -26.18 -12.79
N THR A 74 25.71 -27.13 -13.57
CA THR A 74 26.26 -28.48 -13.72
C THR A 74 26.39 -28.85 -15.19
N TYR A 75 27.37 -29.69 -15.51
CA TYR A 75 27.48 -30.30 -16.83
C TYR A 75 26.77 -31.66 -16.84
N ASN A 76 26.13 -31.99 -17.96
CA ASN A 76 25.56 -33.30 -18.23
C ASN A 76 25.64 -33.63 -19.73
N ASP A 77 25.13 -34.80 -20.11
CA ASP A 77 25.13 -35.37 -21.46
C ASP A 77 24.49 -34.47 -22.53
N LYS A 78 23.74 -33.43 -22.13
CA LYS A 78 23.11 -32.41 -22.99
C LYS A 78 23.77 -31.02 -22.91
N GLY A 79 24.85 -30.85 -22.15
CA GLY A 79 25.60 -29.59 -21.99
C GLY A 79 25.56 -29.01 -20.58
N TRP A 80 25.82 -27.70 -20.45
CA TRP A 80 25.72 -26.98 -19.17
C TRP A 80 24.27 -26.60 -18.86
N GLN A 81 23.88 -26.80 -17.59
CA GLN A 81 22.53 -26.58 -17.10
C GLN A 81 22.56 -25.72 -15.83
N LEU A 82 21.74 -24.67 -15.80
CA LEU A 82 21.37 -23.91 -14.61
C LEU A 82 20.20 -24.60 -13.88
N ASN A 83 20.26 -24.69 -12.55
CA ASN A 83 19.19 -25.26 -11.73
C ASN A 83 17.95 -24.36 -11.53
N LEU A 84 17.91 -23.20 -12.22
CA LEU A 84 16.80 -22.24 -12.25
C LEU A 84 16.26 -22.11 -13.69
N GLY A 85 14.99 -21.72 -13.82
CA GLY A 85 14.24 -21.66 -15.09
C GLY A 85 13.12 -20.62 -15.05
N ALA A 86 12.13 -20.73 -15.94
CA ALA A 86 11.05 -19.76 -16.09
C ALA A 86 10.33 -19.42 -14.78
N ILE A 87 10.02 -20.41 -13.92
CA ILE A 87 9.33 -20.14 -12.63
C ILE A 87 10.20 -19.39 -11.62
N HIS A 88 11.49 -19.25 -11.88
CA HIS A 88 12.43 -18.51 -11.06
C HIS A 88 12.74 -17.11 -11.63
N GLY A 89 12.16 -16.76 -12.79
CA GLY A 89 12.42 -15.49 -13.48
C GLY A 89 13.54 -15.54 -14.53
N VAL A 90 14.05 -16.73 -14.89
CA VAL A 90 15.08 -16.85 -15.93
C VAL A 90 14.45 -16.73 -17.32
N ASP A 91 14.97 -15.81 -18.12
CA ASP A 91 14.65 -15.57 -19.54
C ASP A 91 15.92 -15.67 -20.43
N LYS A 92 15.83 -15.30 -21.71
CA LYS A 92 16.99 -15.31 -22.63
C LYS A 92 17.97 -14.14 -22.44
N ASN A 93 17.59 -13.09 -21.72
CA ASN A 93 18.41 -11.90 -21.47
C ASN A 93 19.06 -11.90 -20.07
N THR A 94 18.67 -12.85 -19.23
CA THR A 94 19.07 -12.99 -17.83
C THR A 94 20.58 -13.12 -17.70
N LYS A 95 21.21 -12.19 -16.97
CA LYS A 95 22.66 -12.22 -16.73
C LYS A 95 22.99 -13.27 -15.67
N ILE A 96 23.93 -14.14 -16.00
CA ILE A 96 24.42 -15.21 -15.13
C ILE A 96 25.94 -15.05 -14.97
N THR A 97 26.42 -14.92 -13.74
CA THR A 97 27.85 -15.01 -13.40
C THR A 97 28.11 -16.30 -12.62
N ILE A 98 29.03 -17.12 -13.10
CA ILE A 98 29.42 -18.40 -12.49
C ILE A 98 30.76 -18.20 -11.77
N ALA A 99 30.90 -18.76 -10.57
CA ALA A 99 32.16 -18.81 -9.82
C ALA A 99 32.65 -20.26 -9.70
N ASP A 100 33.97 -20.46 -9.81
CA ASP A 100 34.58 -21.78 -9.72
C ASP A 100 34.38 -22.38 -8.30
N ALA A 101 33.97 -23.64 -8.25
CA ALA A 101 33.80 -24.38 -7.00
C ALA A 101 35.14 -24.64 -6.26
N ALA A 102 36.27 -24.58 -6.97
CA ALA A 102 37.61 -24.69 -6.37
C ALA A 102 38.22 -23.34 -5.97
N ASP A 103 37.80 -22.23 -6.61
CA ASP A 103 38.32 -20.88 -6.38
C ASP A 103 37.25 -19.82 -6.72
N THR A 104 36.57 -19.31 -5.69
CA THR A 104 35.48 -18.34 -5.87
C THR A 104 35.92 -16.96 -6.39
N SER A 105 37.24 -16.70 -6.53
CA SER A 105 37.75 -15.51 -7.21
C SER A 105 37.66 -15.64 -8.74
N ARG A 106 37.72 -16.88 -9.27
CA ARG A 106 37.63 -17.18 -10.69
C ARG A 106 36.17 -17.19 -11.13
N LYS A 107 35.85 -16.41 -12.15
CA LYS A 107 34.48 -16.21 -12.64
C LYS A 107 34.36 -16.27 -14.16
N TRP A 108 33.16 -16.61 -14.61
CA TRP A 108 32.71 -16.67 -16.00
C TRP A 108 31.33 -16.05 -16.12
N ASN A 109 30.94 -15.63 -17.31
CA ASN A 109 29.55 -15.30 -17.64
C ASN A 109 28.90 -16.50 -18.35
N ALA A 110 27.56 -16.54 -18.34
CA ALA A 110 26.81 -17.48 -19.17
C ALA A 110 25.61 -16.82 -19.87
N VAL A 111 25.31 -17.34 -21.06
CA VAL A 111 24.15 -16.96 -21.89
C VAL A 111 23.11 -18.07 -21.80
N VAL A 112 21.82 -17.71 -21.79
CA VAL A 112 20.71 -18.68 -21.71
C VAL A 112 20.26 -19.10 -23.11
N ASP A 113 20.50 -20.37 -23.45
CA ASP A 113 20.14 -20.93 -24.75
C ASP A 113 18.64 -21.26 -24.82
N ASN A 114 18.15 -22.00 -23.82
CA ASN A 114 16.76 -22.44 -23.69
C ASN A 114 16.30 -22.39 -22.23
N VAL A 115 15.05 -21.96 -22.03
CA VAL A 115 14.40 -21.86 -20.73
C VAL A 115 13.35 -22.96 -20.61
N PHE A 116 13.44 -23.77 -19.56
CA PHE A 116 12.41 -24.74 -19.17
C PHE A 116 11.74 -24.25 -17.87
N ILE A 117 10.78 -25.00 -17.33
CA ILE A 117 10.01 -24.58 -16.14
C ILE A 117 10.94 -24.30 -14.96
N ASP A 118 11.69 -25.32 -14.54
CA ASP A 118 12.49 -25.33 -13.32
C ASP A 118 13.99 -25.57 -13.57
N TYR A 119 14.45 -25.33 -14.80
CA TYR A 119 15.86 -25.31 -15.20
C TYR A 119 16.05 -24.56 -16.53
N SER A 120 17.30 -24.25 -16.89
CA SER A 120 17.67 -23.67 -18.19
C SER A 120 18.95 -24.31 -18.73
N SER A 121 19.06 -24.47 -20.05
CA SER A 121 20.34 -24.83 -20.70
C SER A 121 21.11 -23.55 -21.00
N ILE A 122 22.41 -23.54 -20.73
CA ILE A 122 23.26 -22.34 -20.83
C ILE A 122 24.59 -22.64 -21.52
N THR A 123 25.20 -21.60 -22.08
CA THR A 123 26.55 -21.63 -22.64
C THR A 123 27.45 -20.67 -21.86
N ILE A 124 28.61 -21.16 -21.41
CA ILE A 124 29.54 -20.46 -20.50
C ILE A 124 30.73 -19.93 -21.30
N ASP A 125 31.20 -18.71 -21.00
CA ASP A 125 32.35 -18.07 -21.68
C ASP A 125 33.74 -18.58 -21.24
N GLY A 126 33.85 -19.89 -20.95
CA GLY A 126 35.12 -20.49 -20.52
C GLY A 126 35.08 -22.01 -20.37
N SER A 127 35.80 -22.52 -19.38
CA SER A 127 35.94 -23.96 -19.12
C SER A 127 36.01 -24.26 -17.62
N PRO A 128 34.85 -24.32 -16.94
CA PRO A 128 34.76 -24.86 -15.59
C PRO A 128 34.97 -26.37 -15.56
N ASP A 129 35.23 -26.93 -14.38
CA ASP A 129 35.35 -28.38 -14.16
C ASP A 129 33.99 -29.08 -14.35
N GLN A 130 33.87 -29.90 -15.40
CA GLN A 130 32.61 -30.59 -15.78
C GLN A 130 32.18 -31.67 -14.78
N ASP A 131 33.08 -32.19 -13.95
CA ASP A 131 32.75 -33.16 -12.90
C ASP A 131 32.18 -32.49 -11.63
N ARG A 132 32.06 -31.15 -11.59
CA ARG A 132 31.59 -30.37 -10.43
C ARG A 132 30.33 -29.57 -10.71
N ALA A 133 29.61 -29.29 -9.62
CA ALA A 133 28.59 -28.24 -9.58
C ALA A 133 29.24 -26.91 -9.15
N HIS A 134 29.02 -25.86 -9.94
CA HIS A 134 29.56 -24.51 -9.75
C HIS A 134 28.48 -23.57 -9.21
N LYS A 135 28.89 -22.57 -8.42
CA LYS A 135 27.95 -21.56 -7.89
C LYS A 135 27.65 -20.52 -8.95
N ALA A 136 26.39 -20.15 -9.11
CA ALA A 136 25.94 -19.12 -10.03
C ALA A 136 25.18 -18.01 -9.30
N PHE A 137 25.43 -16.78 -9.73
CA PHE A 137 24.73 -15.56 -9.36
C PHE A 137 23.89 -15.14 -10.57
N VAL A 138 22.59 -14.94 -10.35
CA VAL A 138 21.62 -14.67 -11.42
C VAL A 138 20.89 -13.38 -11.10
N GLU A 139 20.94 -12.41 -12.00
CA GLU A 139 20.26 -11.12 -11.82
C GLU A 139 18.75 -11.25 -12.08
N GLY A 140 17.92 -10.51 -11.34
CA GLY A 140 16.50 -10.32 -11.68
C GLY A 140 15.56 -11.50 -11.41
N LEU A 141 15.93 -12.47 -10.58
CA LEU A 141 15.05 -13.58 -10.21
C LEU A 141 13.72 -13.09 -9.61
N LEU A 142 12.62 -13.76 -10.00
CA LEU A 142 11.23 -13.48 -9.59
C LEU A 142 10.77 -12.01 -9.75
N ASN A 143 11.37 -11.25 -10.66
CA ASN A 143 11.12 -9.82 -10.82
C ASN A 143 9.86 -9.50 -11.64
N GLY A 144 8.87 -8.83 -11.04
CA GLY A 144 7.65 -8.34 -11.70
C GLY A 144 7.64 -6.84 -12.01
N ARG A 145 8.78 -6.15 -11.88
CA ARG A 145 9.07 -4.73 -12.17
C ARG A 145 7.86 -3.79 -12.06
N ILE A 146 7.43 -3.56 -10.82
CA ILE A 146 6.39 -2.58 -10.49
C ILE A 146 6.93 -1.15 -10.59
N LEU A 147 6.16 -0.26 -11.18
CA LEU A 147 6.47 1.17 -11.32
C LEU A 147 5.76 1.96 -10.22
N LEU A 148 6.51 2.74 -9.46
CA LEU A 148 6.03 3.48 -8.28
C LEU A 148 5.98 4.99 -8.54
N GLU A 149 4.85 5.62 -8.22
CA GLU A 149 4.79 7.08 -8.01
C GLU A 149 5.16 7.38 -6.54
N LEU A 150 5.86 8.49 -6.27
CA LEU A 150 6.14 8.96 -4.91
C LEU A 150 5.31 10.19 -4.57
N ASN A 151 4.47 10.09 -3.53
CA ASN A 151 3.78 11.25 -2.95
C ASN A 151 4.37 11.59 -1.57
N ASN A 152 5.19 12.65 -1.48
CA ASN A 152 5.77 13.07 -0.20
C ASN A 152 4.96 14.20 0.46
N SER A 153 3.97 13.81 1.26
CA SER A 153 3.13 14.74 2.02
C SER A 153 3.92 15.46 3.11
N ASN A 154 4.60 14.74 4.03
CA ASN A 154 5.30 15.35 5.18
C ASN A 154 6.64 14.70 5.64
N GLY A 155 7.30 13.92 4.78
CA GLY A 155 8.68 13.46 4.99
C GLY A 155 9.74 14.54 4.71
N HIS A 156 10.83 14.55 5.49
CA HIS A 156 11.94 15.51 5.36
C HIS A 156 12.67 15.32 4.02
N PRO A 157 12.84 16.34 3.16
CA PRO A 157 13.42 16.16 1.82
C PRO A 157 14.77 15.41 1.80
N ALA A 158 15.71 15.76 2.69
CA ALA A 158 17.01 15.08 2.79
C ALA A 158 16.99 13.76 3.60
N GLU A 159 15.90 13.38 4.26
CA GLU A 159 15.69 11.99 4.71
C GLU A 159 15.11 11.17 3.56
N MET A 160 14.17 11.74 2.80
CA MET A 160 13.52 11.08 1.67
C MET A 160 14.48 10.79 0.52
N ALA A 161 15.41 11.70 0.20
CA ALA A 161 16.49 11.40 -0.75
C ALA A 161 17.30 10.17 -0.32
N ARG A 162 17.77 10.14 0.94
CA ARG A 162 18.50 8.99 1.51
C ARG A 162 17.65 7.72 1.58
N LEU A 163 16.35 7.83 1.85
CA LEU A 163 15.41 6.70 1.84
C LEU A 163 15.28 6.12 0.42
N LEU A 164 15.10 6.97 -0.59
CA LEU A 164 15.04 6.55 -1.99
C LEU A 164 16.35 5.88 -2.42
N ASP A 165 17.50 6.52 -2.15
CA ASP A 165 18.84 5.92 -2.39
C ASP A 165 18.98 4.54 -1.71
N GLU A 166 18.51 4.40 -0.46
CA GLU A 166 18.56 3.14 0.29
C GLU A 166 17.63 2.07 -0.28
N ILE A 167 16.38 2.40 -0.63
CA ILE A 167 15.42 1.40 -1.12
C ILE A 167 15.67 1.05 -2.60
N GLU A 168 16.10 1.99 -3.44
CA GLU A 168 16.49 1.73 -4.83
C GLU A 168 17.77 0.87 -4.89
N SER A 169 18.79 1.17 -4.09
CA SER A 169 20.00 0.32 -4.02
C SER A 169 19.73 -1.10 -3.49
N LYS A 170 18.61 -1.30 -2.78
CA LYS A 170 18.12 -2.61 -2.32
C LYS A 170 17.00 -3.21 -3.18
N ALA A 171 16.53 -2.50 -4.21
CA ALA A 171 15.40 -2.93 -5.04
C ALA A 171 15.75 -4.16 -5.89
N SER A 172 17.03 -4.31 -6.29
CA SER A 172 17.49 -5.43 -7.13
C SER A 172 16.59 -5.64 -8.37
N GLY A 173 16.19 -4.53 -8.99
CA GLY A 173 15.30 -4.48 -10.16
C GLY A 173 13.81 -4.75 -9.91
N HIS A 174 13.40 -5.14 -8.70
CA HIS A 174 12.01 -5.54 -8.38
C HIS A 174 11.00 -4.38 -8.56
N PHE A 175 11.43 -3.16 -8.27
CA PHE A 175 10.63 -1.95 -8.39
C PHE A 175 11.52 -0.78 -8.82
N GLU A 176 10.90 0.27 -9.35
CA GLU A 176 11.54 1.54 -9.69
C GLU A 176 10.58 2.70 -9.48
N PHE A 177 11.11 3.91 -9.26
CA PHE A 177 10.28 5.11 -9.20
C PHE A 177 10.14 5.76 -10.58
N GLN A 178 8.93 6.25 -10.88
CA GLN A 178 8.64 6.92 -12.14
C GLN A 178 9.41 8.23 -12.23
N SER A 179 10.30 8.35 -13.22
CA SER A 179 11.02 9.59 -13.48
C SER A 179 10.06 10.70 -13.96
N ALA A 180 10.37 11.96 -13.66
CA ALA A 180 9.52 13.10 -14.04
C ALA A 180 9.35 13.28 -15.56
N ALA A 181 10.18 12.62 -16.37
CA ALA A 181 10.00 12.46 -17.82
C ALA A 181 9.42 11.06 -18.10
N GLY A 182 8.17 10.84 -17.66
CA GLY A 182 7.53 9.53 -17.52
C GLY A 182 7.76 8.59 -18.71
N GLU A 183 8.57 7.54 -18.47
CA GLU A 183 9.10 6.70 -19.54
C GLU A 183 7.99 5.98 -20.33
N ASN A 184 8.00 6.20 -21.64
CA ASN A 184 7.19 5.47 -22.63
C ASN A 184 5.66 5.48 -22.39
N GLY A 185 5.15 6.38 -21.53
CA GLY A 185 3.73 6.50 -21.24
C GLY A 185 3.13 5.41 -20.34
N ARG A 186 3.96 4.58 -19.67
CA ARG A 186 3.48 3.66 -18.62
C ARG A 186 3.06 4.48 -17.40
N SER A 187 1.83 4.31 -16.92
CA SER A 187 1.40 4.81 -15.61
C SER A 187 2.01 3.98 -14.48
N ALA A 188 2.28 4.59 -13.33
CA ALA A 188 2.63 3.82 -12.13
C ALA A 188 1.53 2.79 -11.78
N ASP A 189 1.95 1.62 -11.28
CA ASP A 189 1.04 0.58 -10.81
C ASP A 189 0.51 0.91 -9.40
N TYR A 190 1.35 1.59 -8.60
CA TYR A 190 1.09 1.99 -7.22
C TYR A 190 1.65 3.38 -6.93
N THR A 191 1.02 4.10 -6.00
CA THR A 191 1.58 5.30 -5.38
C THR A 191 2.07 4.95 -3.97
N LEU A 192 3.34 5.27 -3.69
CA LEU A 192 3.93 5.26 -2.35
C LEU A 192 3.74 6.64 -1.72
N HIS A 193 2.83 6.75 -0.77
CA HIS A 193 2.60 7.97 0.00
C HIS A 193 3.46 7.96 1.27
N ILE A 194 4.26 8.99 1.48
CA ILE A 194 4.95 9.26 2.74
C ILE A 194 4.13 10.28 3.52
N ARG A 195 3.40 9.81 4.53
CA ARG A 195 2.50 10.62 5.37
C ARG A 195 2.53 10.13 6.81
N GLY A 196 2.59 11.04 7.78
CA GLY A 196 2.40 10.71 9.20
C GLY A 196 3.58 9.94 9.84
N GLY A 197 4.73 9.85 9.15
CA GLY A 197 5.81 8.92 9.50
C GLY A 197 5.57 7.47 9.04
N GLU A 198 4.59 7.25 8.16
CA GLU A 198 4.30 5.96 7.52
C GLU A 198 4.56 6.01 6.01
N ALA A 199 4.91 4.85 5.46
CA ALA A 199 4.74 4.52 4.06
C ALA A 199 3.36 3.87 3.87
N VAL A 200 2.53 4.43 2.98
CA VAL A 200 1.24 3.86 2.58
C VAL A 200 1.32 3.53 1.09
N ILE A 201 1.02 2.29 0.72
CA ILE A 201 1.00 1.87 -0.68
C ILE A 201 -0.47 1.78 -1.12
N THR A 202 -0.84 2.54 -2.15
CA THR A 202 -2.18 2.49 -2.78
C THR A 202 -2.05 2.20 -4.27
N HIS A 203 -3.14 1.88 -4.96
CA HIS A 203 -3.15 2.00 -6.42
C HIS A 203 -2.95 3.47 -6.84
N ALA A 204 -2.40 3.66 -8.03
CA ALA A 204 -2.25 5.00 -8.62
C ALA A 204 -3.61 5.71 -8.73
N ASN A 205 -3.65 6.98 -8.30
CA ASN A 205 -4.86 7.82 -8.23
C ASN A 205 -5.94 7.40 -7.20
N ASP A 206 -5.71 6.42 -6.32
CA ASP A 206 -6.63 6.08 -5.21
C ASP A 206 -5.96 6.23 -3.83
N PRO A 207 -5.71 7.46 -3.35
CA PRO A 207 -4.96 7.71 -2.12
C PRO A 207 -5.67 7.26 -0.83
N TYR A 208 -6.93 6.81 -0.92
CA TYR A 208 -7.74 6.44 0.24
C TYR A 208 -7.91 4.93 0.42
N ARG A 209 -7.39 4.10 -0.49
CA ARG A 209 -7.43 2.64 -0.40
C ARG A 209 -6.01 2.03 -0.37
N PRO A 210 -5.42 1.84 0.83
CA PRO A 210 -4.21 1.06 1.00
C PRO A 210 -4.40 -0.37 0.48
N VAL A 211 -3.42 -0.89 -0.26
CA VAL A 211 -3.43 -2.30 -0.71
C VAL A 211 -2.76 -3.24 0.30
N VAL A 212 -2.01 -2.68 1.25
CA VAL A 212 -1.40 -3.36 2.40
C VAL A 212 -1.51 -2.45 3.64
N ARG A 213 -1.19 -2.98 4.81
CA ARG A 213 -1.07 -2.19 6.06
C ARG A 213 -0.05 -1.06 5.90
N PRO A 214 -0.37 0.18 6.32
CA PRO A 214 0.62 1.25 6.49
C PRO A 214 1.84 0.80 7.29
N LEU A 215 3.03 1.10 6.79
CA LEU A 215 4.31 0.70 7.37
C LEU A 215 4.92 1.89 8.12
N ASP A 216 5.06 1.79 9.44
CA ASP A 216 5.76 2.80 10.23
C ASP A 216 7.25 2.87 9.80
N LEU A 217 7.73 4.05 9.45
CA LEU A 217 9.11 4.30 9.02
C LEU A 217 10.01 4.80 10.16
N VAL A 218 9.43 5.13 11.32
CA VAL A 218 10.13 5.69 12.49
C VAL A 218 10.53 4.57 13.47
N LYS A 219 9.97 3.36 13.33
CA LYS A 219 10.45 2.15 14.01
C LYS A 219 11.79 1.66 13.46
N GLU A 220 12.52 0.94 14.31
CA GLU A 220 13.70 0.18 13.91
C GLU A 220 13.37 -0.78 12.75
N ASN A 221 14.23 -0.80 11.72
CA ASN A 221 14.08 -1.55 10.47
C ASN A 221 12.86 -1.20 9.58
N GLY A 222 12.17 -0.08 9.80
CA GLY A 222 11.03 0.36 8.96
C GLY A 222 11.35 0.41 7.45
N ASN A 223 12.52 0.94 7.07
CA ASN A 223 12.98 0.99 5.68
C ASN A 223 13.17 -0.41 5.06
N LEU A 224 13.62 -1.38 5.84
CA LEU A 224 13.80 -2.77 5.38
C LEU A 224 12.44 -3.45 5.16
N GLU A 225 11.49 -3.23 6.07
CA GLU A 225 10.13 -3.75 5.94
C GLU A 225 9.42 -3.19 4.70
N LEU A 226 9.64 -1.93 4.36
CA LEU A 226 9.19 -1.33 3.09
C LEU A 226 9.83 -2.01 1.87
N VAL A 227 11.14 -2.21 1.85
CA VAL A 227 11.85 -2.88 0.74
C VAL A 227 11.33 -4.29 0.50
N GLU A 228 11.23 -5.11 1.56
CA GLU A 228 10.75 -6.49 1.41
C GLU A 228 9.26 -6.55 1.06
N THR A 229 8.43 -5.60 1.53
CA THR A 229 7.04 -5.47 1.09
C THR A 229 6.94 -5.16 -0.41
N LEU A 230 7.74 -4.22 -0.92
CA LEU A 230 7.77 -3.87 -2.35
C LEU A 230 8.30 -5.01 -3.22
N LYS A 231 9.32 -5.75 -2.76
CA LYS A 231 9.80 -6.97 -3.41
C LYS A 231 8.72 -8.05 -3.45
N HIS A 232 8.01 -8.30 -2.35
CA HIS A 232 6.92 -9.28 -2.29
C HIS A 232 5.79 -8.93 -3.27
N ILE A 233 5.39 -7.65 -3.35
CA ILE A 233 4.40 -7.17 -4.35
C ILE A 233 4.92 -7.44 -5.77
N SER A 234 6.19 -7.15 -6.05
CA SER A 234 6.80 -7.43 -7.36
C SER A 234 6.82 -8.93 -7.70
N GLN A 235 7.18 -9.79 -6.74
CA GLN A 235 7.17 -11.25 -6.89
C GLN A 235 5.75 -11.78 -7.14
N TRP A 236 4.74 -11.20 -6.51
CA TRP A 236 3.34 -11.54 -6.79
C TRP A 236 2.91 -11.13 -8.20
N HIS A 237 3.30 -9.94 -8.67
CA HIS A 237 3.09 -9.53 -10.08
C HIS A 237 3.83 -10.46 -11.06
N PHE A 238 5.06 -10.87 -10.75
CA PHE A 238 5.79 -11.86 -11.54
C PHE A 238 5.01 -13.17 -11.69
N ILE A 239 4.47 -13.73 -10.60
CA ILE A 239 3.66 -14.97 -10.66
C ILE A 239 2.35 -14.73 -11.43
N ARG A 240 1.76 -13.53 -11.36
CA ARG A 240 0.55 -13.16 -12.11
C ARG A 240 0.79 -13.07 -13.61
N GLU A 241 1.91 -12.48 -14.04
CA GLU A 241 2.28 -12.34 -15.45
C GLU A 241 3.04 -13.55 -16.01
N LEU A 242 3.42 -14.52 -15.16
CA LEU A 242 4.15 -15.72 -15.57
C LEU A 242 3.48 -16.44 -16.74
N GLN A 243 4.24 -16.62 -17.82
CA GLN A 243 3.84 -17.26 -19.06
C GLN A 243 5.04 -17.92 -19.75
N ASN A 244 4.80 -18.93 -20.58
CA ASN A 244 5.85 -19.47 -21.44
C ASN A 244 6.02 -18.56 -22.68
N SER A 245 7.15 -17.84 -22.77
CA SER A 245 7.49 -16.96 -23.89
C SER A 245 7.82 -17.71 -25.20
N THR A 246 7.89 -19.04 -25.20
CA THR A 246 8.08 -19.87 -26.39
C THR A 246 7.30 -21.18 -26.24
N ILE A 247 6.02 -21.15 -26.60
CA ILE A 247 5.15 -22.33 -26.61
C ILE A 247 5.71 -23.39 -27.58
N PRO A 248 5.86 -24.66 -27.17
CA PRO A 248 6.41 -25.70 -28.04
C PRO A 248 5.51 -25.99 -29.25
N PRO A 249 6.07 -26.28 -30.44
CA PRO A 249 5.29 -26.69 -31.60
C PRO A 249 4.41 -27.92 -31.30
N GLY A 250 3.09 -27.78 -31.52
CA GLY A 250 2.12 -28.84 -31.26
C GLY A 250 1.61 -28.93 -29.82
N PHE A 251 2.10 -28.09 -28.90
CA PHE A 251 1.47 -27.97 -27.57
C PHE A 251 0.13 -27.23 -27.71
N PRO A 252 -1.00 -27.75 -27.17
CA PRO A 252 -2.29 -27.06 -27.24
C PRO A 252 -2.27 -25.71 -26.50
N GLU A 253 -3.02 -24.72 -27.00
CA GLU A 253 -3.21 -23.42 -26.32
C GLU A 253 -4.07 -23.55 -25.06
N GLN A 254 -4.99 -24.53 -25.03
CA GLN A 254 -5.88 -24.83 -23.90
C GLN A 254 -5.86 -26.34 -23.56
N PRO A 255 -4.76 -26.85 -22.97
CA PRO A 255 -4.65 -28.26 -22.57
C PRO A 255 -5.55 -28.64 -21.39
N LEU A 256 -6.12 -27.66 -20.68
CA LEU A 256 -7.02 -27.86 -19.55
C LEU A 256 -8.33 -27.11 -19.78
N ARG A 257 -9.46 -27.82 -19.71
CA ARG A 257 -10.77 -27.17 -19.56
C ARG A 257 -10.97 -26.82 -18.09
N ILE A 258 -11.08 -25.53 -17.82
CA ILE A 258 -11.49 -25.00 -16.52
C ILE A 258 -13.03 -24.98 -16.47
N GLU A 259 -13.60 -25.49 -15.39
CA GLU A 259 -15.03 -25.37 -15.11
C GLU A 259 -15.20 -24.82 -13.68
N LEU A 260 -15.91 -23.70 -13.52
CA LEU A 260 -16.18 -23.06 -12.24
C LEU A 260 -17.69 -23.17 -11.92
N THR A 261 -18.02 -23.66 -10.73
CA THR A 261 -19.41 -23.82 -10.28
C THR A 261 -19.58 -23.18 -8.90
N ARG A 262 -20.47 -22.20 -8.76
CA ARG A 262 -20.91 -21.68 -7.47
C ARG A 262 -21.83 -22.70 -6.79
N LEU A 263 -21.64 -22.87 -5.48
CA LEU A 263 -22.41 -23.78 -4.63
C LEU A 263 -23.18 -22.93 -3.60
N TYR A 264 -24.51 -22.99 -3.67
CA TYR A 264 -25.40 -22.24 -2.77
C TYR A 264 -25.68 -23.00 -1.47
N ALA A 265 -26.08 -22.26 -0.42
CA ALA A 265 -26.38 -22.81 0.90
C ALA A 265 -27.54 -23.84 0.94
N ASP A 266 -28.44 -23.82 -0.04
CA ASP A 266 -29.56 -24.77 -0.22
C ASP A 266 -29.16 -26.05 -1.00
N GLY A 267 -27.93 -26.11 -1.52
CA GLY A 267 -27.42 -27.18 -2.38
C GLY A 267 -27.56 -26.91 -3.88
N CYS A 268 -28.12 -25.78 -4.31
CA CYS A 268 -28.15 -25.41 -5.72
C CYS A 268 -26.74 -25.19 -6.28
N ARG A 269 -26.60 -25.44 -7.60
CA ARG A 269 -25.34 -25.29 -8.35
C ARG A 269 -25.54 -24.39 -9.56
N GLU A 270 -24.69 -23.38 -9.70
CA GLU A 270 -24.66 -22.46 -10.83
C GLU A 270 -23.30 -22.55 -11.51
N LYS A 271 -23.27 -22.88 -12.81
CA LYS A 271 -22.03 -22.85 -13.58
C LYS A 271 -21.74 -21.42 -14.01
N LEU A 272 -20.62 -20.89 -13.56
CA LEU A 272 -20.16 -19.53 -13.91
C LEU A 272 -19.43 -19.57 -15.25
N ASP A 273 -19.58 -18.50 -16.03
CA ASP A 273 -18.82 -18.33 -17.28
C ASP A 273 -17.34 -18.05 -16.97
N VAL A 274 -16.48 -18.58 -17.84
CA VAL A 274 -15.02 -18.49 -17.80
C VAL A 274 -14.42 -18.17 -19.18
N ALA A 275 -15.24 -18.05 -20.23
CA ALA A 275 -14.81 -18.03 -21.64
C ALA A 275 -13.86 -16.87 -21.98
N ALA A 276 -14.00 -15.73 -21.29
CA ALA A 276 -13.14 -14.56 -21.45
C ALA A 276 -11.87 -14.57 -20.56
N GLY A 277 -11.51 -15.73 -19.96
CA GLY A 277 -10.44 -15.80 -18.96
C GLY A 277 -10.79 -15.08 -17.64
N ARG A 278 -12.06 -14.74 -17.45
CA ARG A 278 -12.60 -14.03 -16.28
C ARG A 278 -13.91 -14.69 -15.86
N ALA A 279 -14.17 -14.74 -14.56
CA ALA A 279 -15.44 -15.16 -13.99
C ALA A 279 -15.87 -14.23 -12.85
N THR A 280 -17.15 -13.93 -12.77
CA THR A 280 -17.72 -13.05 -11.74
C THR A 280 -18.39 -13.88 -10.64
N PHE A 281 -18.05 -13.60 -9.39
CA PHE A 281 -18.65 -14.21 -8.21
C PHE A 281 -19.42 -13.16 -7.41
N ASN A 282 -20.59 -13.54 -6.90
CA ASN A 282 -21.39 -12.77 -5.97
C ASN A 282 -21.50 -13.56 -4.66
N PHE A 283 -21.43 -12.91 -3.52
CA PHE A 283 -21.59 -13.57 -2.22
C PHE A 283 -23.07 -13.87 -1.90
N GLU A 284 -23.29 -14.64 -0.84
CA GLU A 284 -24.55 -14.88 -0.14
C GLU A 284 -24.54 -14.13 1.21
N GLU A 285 -25.69 -13.57 1.59
CA GLU A 285 -25.86 -12.81 2.82
C GLU A 285 -26.09 -13.75 4.02
N ARG A 286 -25.32 -13.55 5.10
CA ARG A 286 -25.53 -14.15 6.42
C ARG A 286 -25.62 -13.03 7.47
N PRO A 287 -26.19 -13.29 8.66
CA PRO A 287 -26.45 -12.26 9.67
C PRO A 287 -25.26 -11.34 9.99
N ASP A 288 -24.03 -11.88 10.01
CA ASP A 288 -22.82 -11.14 10.41
C ASP A 288 -21.76 -11.01 9.29
N LEU A 289 -21.94 -11.69 8.14
CA LEU A 289 -20.90 -11.82 7.11
C LEU A 289 -21.43 -12.15 5.72
N TRP A 290 -20.61 -11.91 4.69
CA TRP A 290 -20.84 -12.36 3.33
C TRP A 290 -19.94 -13.55 3.03
N GLU A 291 -20.53 -14.68 2.62
CA GLU A 291 -19.81 -15.92 2.29
C GLU A 291 -20.29 -16.53 0.97
N GLY A 292 -19.62 -17.57 0.51
CA GLY A 292 -20.08 -18.41 -0.58
C GLY A 292 -19.11 -19.56 -0.80
N ALA A 293 -19.50 -20.55 -1.60
CA ALA A 293 -18.61 -21.65 -1.95
C ALA A 293 -18.51 -21.84 -3.47
N MET A 294 -17.36 -22.35 -3.92
CA MET A 294 -17.13 -22.69 -5.32
C MET A 294 -16.40 -24.03 -5.48
N GLU A 295 -16.76 -24.75 -6.53
CA GLU A 295 -16.03 -25.89 -7.07
C GLU A 295 -15.27 -25.41 -8.33
N ILE A 296 -13.95 -25.47 -8.29
CA ILE A 296 -13.10 -25.28 -9.48
C ILE A 296 -12.61 -26.65 -9.92
N LYS A 297 -12.94 -27.02 -11.15
CA LYS A 297 -12.60 -28.31 -11.75
C LYS A 297 -11.68 -28.09 -12.96
N LEU A 298 -10.51 -28.70 -12.95
CA LEU A 298 -9.57 -28.69 -14.06
C LEU A 298 -9.62 -30.07 -14.74
N THR A 299 -10.03 -30.13 -16.01
CA THR A 299 -10.09 -31.38 -16.79
C THR A 299 -9.03 -31.38 -17.87
N ASN A 300 -8.22 -32.44 -17.95
CA ASN A 300 -7.26 -32.61 -19.04
C ASN A 300 -8.00 -32.88 -20.36
N THR A 301 -7.88 -31.96 -21.32
CA THR A 301 -8.49 -32.09 -22.67
C THR A 301 -7.58 -32.78 -23.67
N THR A 302 -6.33 -33.06 -23.27
CA THR A 302 -5.31 -33.65 -24.13
C THR A 302 -5.30 -35.17 -24.07
N ASN A 303 -4.48 -35.74 -24.94
CA ASN A 303 -4.24 -37.16 -25.11
C ASN A 303 -2.97 -37.66 -24.41
N GLN A 304 -2.44 -36.90 -23.44
CA GLN A 304 -1.31 -37.33 -22.58
C GLN A 304 -1.55 -37.02 -21.10
N ASN A 305 -0.73 -37.67 -20.28
CA ASN A 305 -0.58 -37.33 -18.88
C ASN A 305 0.13 -35.95 -18.77
N LEU A 306 -0.48 -35.02 -18.04
CA LEU A 306 0.08 -33.70 -17.77
C LEU A 306 0.38 -33.53 -16.27
N TYR A 307 1.55 -33.01 -15.96
CA TYR A 307 1.85 -32.45 -14.65
C TYR A 307 1.26 -31.04 -14.57
N VAL A 308 0.33 -30.84 -13.65
CA VAL A 308 -0.44 -29.60 -13.48
C VAL A 308 -0.25 -29.05 -12.07
N ALA A 309 0.07 -27.77 -11.96
CA ALA A 309 -0.06 -27.02 -10.72
C ALA A 309 -1.06 -25.88 -10.90
N ALA A 310 -1.81 -25.59 -9.84
CA ALA A 310 -2.65 -24.41 -9.71
C ALA A 310 -2.09 -23.50 -8.61
N ILE A 311 -2.25 -22.20 -8.79
CA ILE A 311 -1.74 -21.15 -7.92
C ILE A 311 -2.86 -20.14 -7.70
N TYR A 312 -3.28 -19.95 -6.45
CA TYR A 312 -4.21 -18.88 -6.09
C TYR A 312 -3.43 -17.61 -5.74
N LEU A 313 -3.62 -16.56 -6.52
CA LEU A 313 -3.07 -15.24 -6.27
C LEU A 313 -4.14 -14.37 -5.61
N GLY A 314 -4.10 -14.32 -4.28
CA GLY A 314 -5.09 -13.62 -3.47
C GLY A 314 -4.81 -12.13 -3.34
N ILE A 315 -5.84 -11.34 -3.01
CA ILE A 315 -5.75 -9.86 -2.96
C ILE A 315 -4.73 -9.32 -1.92
N GLN A 316 -4.38 -10.10 -0.90
CA GLN A 316 -3.33 -9.78 0.08
C GLN A 316 -1.90 -10.12 -0.41
N PHE A 317 -1.67 -10.08 -1.73
CA PHE A 317 -0.43 -10.48 -2.41
C PHE A 317 0.09 -11.89 -2.05
N SER A 318 -0.83 -12.79 -1.69
CA SER A 318 -0.50 -14.19 -1.37
C SER A 318 -0.44 -15.06 -2.62
N SER A 319 0.30 -16.16 -2.54
CA SER A 319 0.40 -17.19 -3.59
C SER A 319 0.27 -18.57 -2.96
N TYR A 320 -0.92 -19.17 -3.08
CA TYR A 320 -1.30 -20.42 -2.43
C TYR A 320 -1.32 -21.61 -3.40
N LEU A 321 -0.68 -22.71 -3.01
CA LEU A 321 -0.44 -23.90 -3.83
C LEU A 321 -1.11 -25.18 -3.30
N ASP A 322 -1.51 -25.18 -2.03
CA ASP A 322 -1.70 -26.41 -1.22
C ASP A 322 -3.13 -27.00 -1.24
N TYR A 323 -3.77 -27.00 -2.41
CA TYR A 323 -5.08 -27.62 -2.60
C TYR A 323 -5.02 -29.13 -2.30
N GLN A 324 -4.13 -29.87 -2.99
CA GLN A 324 -3.92 -31.29 -2.77
C GLN A 324 -2.42 -31.62 -2.69
N VAL A 325 -2.10 -32.70 -1.97
CA VAL A 325 -0.73 -33.22 -1.82
C VAL A 325 -0.13 -33.62 -3.17
N ASP A 326 1.20 -33.58 -3.26
CA ASP A 326 2.03 -33.95 -4.41
C ASP A 326 2.00 -33.02 -5.64
N SER A 327 1.46 -31.79 -5.51
CA SER A 327 1.54 -30.73 -6.52
C SER A 327 2.99 -30.52 -7.04
N PRO A 328 3.24 -30.45 -8.37
CA PRO A 328 2.28 -30.58 -9.47
C PRO A 328 1.72 -32.00 -9.62
N TRP A 329 0.40 -32.09 -9.73
CA TRP A 329 -0.38 -33.32 -9.82
C TRP A 329 -0.30 -33.92 -11.22
N LEU A 330 -0.24 -35.25 -11.33
CA LEU A 330 -0.34 -35.94 -12.60
C LEU A 330 -1.83 -36.10 -12.98
N LEU A 331 -2.24 -35.61 -14.15
CA LEU A 331 -3.59 -35.78 -14.69
C LEU A 331 -3.52 -36.55 -16.02
N GLU A 332 -4.05 -37.76 -16.06
CA GLU A 332 -4.21 -38.55 -17.29
C GLU A 332 -5.25 -37.92 -18.25
N PRO A 333 -5.28 -38.34 -19.54
CA PRO A 333 -6.28 -37.94 -20.52
C PRO A 333 -7.72 -38.00 -20.02
N GLY A 334 -8.49 -36.92 -20.20
CA GLY A 334 -9.90 -36.85 -19.84
C GLY A 334 -10.20 -36.86 -18.33
N LYS A 335 -9.24 -37.18 -17.45
CA LYS A 335 -9.40 -37.07 -15.99
C LYS A 335 -9.48 -35.60 -15.57
N PHE A 336 -9.97 -35.38 -14.35
CA PHE A 336 -10.07 -34.07 -13.76
C PHE A 336 -9.65 -34.07 -12.30
N ILE A 337 -9.26 -32.90 -11.81
CA ILE A 337 -9.05 -32.60 -10.40
C ILE A 337 -10.00 -31.48 -9.97
N ILE A 338 -10.56 -31.60 -8.76
CA ILE A 338 -11.25 -30.50 -8.09
C ILE A 338 -10.24 -29.81 -7.17
N MET A 339 -10.09 -28.50 -7.33
CA MET A 339 -9.19 -27.67 -6.52
C MET A 339 -9.84 -27.35 -5.17
N ALA A 340 -9.96 -28.37 -4.33
CA ALA A 340 -10.41 -28.24 -2.95
C ALA A 340 -9.32 -28.76 -2.00
N LYS A 341 -9.21 -28.15 -0.82
CA LYS A 341 -8.30 -28.54 0.25
C LYS A 341 -8.51 -30.03 0.56
N LYS A 342 -7.57 -30.94 0.24
CA LYS A 342 -7.84 -32.40 0.23
C LYS A 342 -8.56 -32.84 1.51
N GLY A 343 -9.74 -33.44 1.34
CA GLY A 343 -10.74 -33.69 2.40
C GLY A 343 -12.01 -32.82 2.26
N LYS A 344 -11.98 -31.77 1.44
CA LYS A 344 -13.12 -30.97 0.99
C LYS A 344 -13.43 -31.26 -0.49
N ASP A 345 -14.65 -30.89 -0.91
CA ASP A 345 -15.16 -30.90 -2.28
C ASP A 345 -15.24 -29.50 -2.92
N ARG A 346 -14.98 -28.46 -2.14
CA ARG A 346 -15.16 -27.04 -2.50
C ARG A 346 -14.09 -26.13 -1.87
N ILE A 347 -14.01 -24.91 -2.37
CA ILE A 347 -13.38 -23.76 -1.71
C ILE A 347 -14.50 -22.98 -1.01
N ASP A 348 -14.39 -22.79 0.30
CA ASP A 348 -15.25 -21.91 1.09
C ASP A 348 -14.60 -20.51 1.12
N ILE A 349 -15.30 -19.46 0.69
CA ILE A 349 -14.77 -18.09 0.56
C ILE A 349 -15.65 -17.12 1.37
N ARG A 350 -15.02 -16.10 1.97
CA ARG A 350 -15.68 -15.02 2.70
C ARG A 350 -15.21 -13.68 2.19
N GLN A 351 -16.06 -12.67 2.26
CA GLN A 351 -15.66 -11.31 1.96
C GLN A 351 -14.71 -10.78 3.05
N ASP A 352 -13.54 -10.28 2.65
CA ASP A 352 -12.63 -9.57 3.56
C ASP A 352 -13.28 -8.32 4.17
N SER A 353 -13.05 -8.12 5.47
CA SER A 353 -13.52 -6.92 6.17
C SER A 353 -12.94 -5.63 5.59
N PHE A 354 -11.68 -5.64 5.12
CA PHE A 354 -11.06 -4.45 4.51
C PHE A 354 -11.65 -4.10 3.14
N VAL A 355 -12.12 -5.09 2.35
CA VAL A 355 -12.82 -4.84 1.08
C VAL A 355 -14.12 -4.06 1.33
N ARG A 356 -14.82 -4.37 2.42
CA ARG A 356 -16.02 -3.68 2.89
C ARG A 356 -15.70 -2.30 3.52
N GLU A 357 -14.79 -2.25 4.49
CA GLU A 357 -14.49 -1.06 5.32
C GLU A 357 -13.68 0.02 4.59
N TYR A 358 -12.96 -0.32 3.51
CA TYR A 358 -12.35 0.64 2.58
C TYR A 358 -13.18 0.87 1.31
N ASN A 359 -14.47 0.48 1.33
CA ASN A 359 -15.44 0.71 0.25
C ASN A 359 -14.93 0.34 -1.16
N TRP A 360 -14.31 -0.84 -1.32
CA TRP A 360 -13.86 -1.32 -2.63
C TRP A 360 -15.07 -1.78 -3.46
N PRO A 361 -15.17 -1.48 -4.77
CA PRO A 361 -16.30 -1.94 -5.59
C PRO A 361 -16.31 -3.46 -5.81
N LEU A 362 -15.12 -4.06 -5.82
CA LEU A 362 -14.88 -5.48 -6.02
C LEU A 362 -13.47 -5.83 -5.52
N SER A 363 -13.18 -7.11 -5.34
CA SER A 363 -11.81 -7.63 -5.31
C SER A 363 -11.55 -8.48 -6.56
N MET A 364 -10.29 -8.52 -7.00
CA MET A 364 -9.85 -9.42 -8.08
C MET A 364 -8.75 -10.34 -7.56
N GLU A 365 -8.91 -11.63 -7.81
CA GLU A 365 -7.94 -12.67 -7.46
C GLU A 365 -7.65 -13.49 -8.73
N THR A 366 -6.47 -14.10 -8.83
CA THR A 366 -6.05 -14.78 -10.07
C THR A 366 -5.68 -16.22 -9.83
N LEU A 367 -6.36 -17.13 -10.53
CA LEU A 367 -5.94 -18.51 -10.67
C LEU A 367 -4.94 -18.62 -11.83
N LYS A 368 -3.65 -18.78 -11.51
CA LYS A 368 -2.61 -19.15 -12.48
C LYS A 368 -2.46 -20.67 -12.49
N ILE A 369 -2.41 -21.27 -13.68
CA ILE A 369 -2.28 -22.72 -13.86
C ILE A 369 -1.07 -22.97 -14.75
N ILE A 370 -0.19 -23.88 -14.34
CA ILE A 370 0.98 -24.33 -15.10
C ILE A 370 0.73 -25.78 -15.52
N ALA A 371 0.81 -26.08 -16.82
CA ALA A 371 0.63 -27.41 -17.38
C ALA A 371 1.89 -27.85 -18.15
N SER A 372 2.35 -29.09 -17.92
CA SER A 372 3.60 -29.61 -18.47
C SER A 372 3.54 -31.11 -18.77
N THR A 373 4.35 -31.59 -19.71
CA THR A 373 4.63 -33.03 -19.88
C THR A 373 5.71 -33.57 -18.92
N GLU A 374 6.41 -32.72 -18.17
CA GLU A 374 7.46 -33.12 -17.22
C GLU A 374 7.16 -32.64 -15.79
N ARG A 375 7.58 -33.39 -14.76
CA ARG A 375 7.40 -32.98 -13.36
C ARG A 375 8.35 -31.84 -13.01
N PHE A 376 7.84 -30.81 -12.35
CA PHE A 376 8.60 -29.62 -11.92
C PHE A 376 8.48 -29.36 -10.42
N ASN A 377 9.26 -28.40 -9.88
CA ASN A 377 9.16 -27.94 -8.49
C ASN A 377 8.43 -26.60 -8.34
N VAL A 378 7.11 -26.63 -8.10
CA VAL A 378 6.29 -25.39 -8.01
C VAL A 378 6.54 -24.55 -6.74
N LYS A 379 7.20 -25.09 -5.70
CA LYS A 379 7.31 -24.43 -4.38
C LYS A 379 8.08 -23.11 -4.37
N ALA A 380 8.87 -22.82 -5.40
CA ALA A 380 9.53 -21.53 -5.58
C ALA A 380 8.55 -20.35 -5.78
N LEU A 381 7.28 -20.63 -6.10
CA LEU A 381 6.22 -19.64 -6.32
C LEU A 381 5.34 -19.38 -5.09
N ALA A 382 5.66 -19.93 -3.92
CA ALA A 382 4.87 -19.79 -2.70
C ALA A 382 5.12 -18.42 -2.02
N LEU A 383 4.06 -17.67 -1.74
CA LEU A 383 4.12 -16.39 -1.02
C LEU A 383 3.06 -16.35 0.09
N GLY A 384 3.46 -15.92 1.29
CA GLY A 384 2.52 -15.66 2.38
C GLY A 384 1.65 -14.42 2.11
N ASN A 385 0.65 -14.18 2.96
CA ASN A 385 -0.13 -12.95 2.91
C ASN A 385 0.70 -11.77 3.44
N LEU A 386 0.67 -10.64 2.75
CA LEU A 386 1.06 -9.37 3.34
C LEU A 386 0.00 -8.89 4.34
N PRO A 387 0.36 -8.13 5.39
CA PRO A 387 -0.61 -7.64 6.37
C PRO A 387 -1.70 -6.78 5.71
N ALA A 388 -2.96 -7.13 5.96
CA ALA A 388 -4.11 -6.36 5.46
C ALA A 388 -4.15 -4.93 6.05
N PRO A 389 -4.74 -3.95 5.34
CA PRO A 389 -5.09 -2.64 5.88
C PRO A 389 -5.80 -2.72 7.24
N TYR A 390 -5.68 -1.67 8.06
CA TYR A 390 -6.28 -1.65 9.40
C TYR A 390 -7.80 -1.70 9.33
N VAL A 391 -8.41 -2.67 10.02
CA VAL A 391 -9.87 -2.80 10.15
C VAL A 391 -10.30 -2.55 11.58
N LEU A 392 -11.59 -2.32 11.84
CA LEU A 392 -12.07 -2.08 13.22
C LEU A 392 -11.67 -3.20 14.19
N ALA A 393 -11.62 -4.44 13.70
CA ALA A 393 -11.19 -5.61 14.47
C ALA A 393 -9.69 -5.64 14.82
N ASP A 394 -8.83 -4.77 14.27
CA ASP A 394 -7.43 -4.62 14.73
C ASP A 394 -7.34 -3.83 16.04
N ARG A 395 -8.28 -2.90 16.29
CA ARG A 395 -8.37 -2.06 17.50
C ARG A 395 -8.43 -2.89 18.79
N GLU A 396 -9.06 -4.06 18.72
CA GLU A 396 -9.18 -5.02 19.84
C GLU A 396 -8.01 -6.00 19.92
N LYS A 397 -7.29 -6.23 18.81
CA LYS A 397 -6.20 -7.23 18.69
C LYS A 397 -4.85 -6.74 19.19
N GLY A 398 -4.82 -5.74 20.07
CA GLY A 398 -3.64 -5.40 20.88
C GLY A 398 -3.18 -6.55 21.81
N LEU A 399 -3.92 -7.66 21.89
CA LEU A 399 -3.66 -8.83 22.71
C LEU A 399 -3.75 -10.14 21.91
N VAL A 400 -2.64 -10.90 21.90
CA VAL A 400 -2.48 -12.32 21.48
C VAL A 400 -2.42 -12.61 19.97
N LYS A 401 -1.56 -13.59 19.59
CA LYS A 401 -1.27 -14.03 18.21
C LYS A 401 -1.82 -15.44 17.89
N GLY A 402 -2.49 -15.55 16.73
CA GLY A 402 -2.31 -16.64 15.73
C GLY A 402 -2.99 -18.00 15.94
N LEU A 403 -3.31 -18.67 14.82
CA LEU A 403 -3.26 -20.13 14.56
C LEU A 403 -3.65 -20.47 13.10
N MET A 404 -3.35 -21.69 12.63
CA MET A 404 -3.61 -22.24 11.28
C MET A 404 -4.09 -23.70 11.36
N GLU A 405 -4.82 -24.23 10.36
CA GLU A 405 -5.20 -25.67 10.28
C GLU A 405 -5.22 -26.28 8.85
N VAL A 406 -5.42 -27.61 8.73
CA VAL A 406 -4.72 -28.52 7.76
C VAL A 406 -5.65 -29.27 6.75
N THR A 407 -5.06 -30.12 5.89
CA THR A 407 -5.57 -31.03 4.80
C THR A 407 -5.71 -32.53 5.25
N ARG A 408 -6.04 -33.50 4.35
CA ARG A 408 -6.42 -34.94 4.60
C ARG A 408 -7.14 -35.70 3.42
N GLY A 409 -6.58 -36.66 2.65
CA GLY A 409 -7.28 -37.26 1.44
C GLY A 409 -6.47 -38.17 0.46
N ALA A 410 -7.04 -38.58 -0.71
CA ALA A 410 -6.56 -39.69 -1.61
C ALA A 410 -6.72 -39.46 -3.17
N VAL A 411 -6.50 -40.51 -4.01
CA VAL A 411 -6.56 -40.61 -5.52
C VAL A 411 -7.18 -41.98 -5.96
N MET A 412 -7.24 -42.56 -7.18
CA MET A 412 -6.49 -42.61 -8.49
C MET A 412 -7.51 -42.81 -9.69
N ASP A 413 -7.40 -43.42 -10.91
CA ASP A 413 -6.52 -44.14 -11.90
C ASP A 413 -7.24 -44.03 -13.32
N ASP A 414 -6.90 -44.56 -14.51
CA ASP A 414 -5.74 -44.63 -15.47
C ASP A 414 -6.32 -44.54 -16.96
N ASP A 415 -5.51 -44.58 -18.06
CA ASP A 415 -5.80 -44.81 -19.55
C ASP A 415 -5.26 -43.75 -20.58
N ILE A 416 -4.83 -44.15 -21.82
CA ILE A 416 -3.85 -43.38 -22.67
C ILE A 416 -4.01 -43.42 -24.24
N PRO A 417 -3.94 -42.24 -24.93
CA PRO A 417 -3.64 -42.06 -26.38
C PRO A 417 -2.24 -41.46 -26.78
N ALA A 418 -2.14 -40.35 -27.57
CA ALA A 418 -0.94 -39.96 -28.38
C ALA A 418 -0.18 -38.66 -27.94
N VAL A 419 1.00 -38.35 -28.53
CA VAL A 419 2.14 -37.66 -27.85
C VAL A 419 2.56 -36.25 -28.38
N PHE A 420 3.00 -35.33 -27.49
CA PHE A 420 3.70 -34.02 -27.68
C PHE A 420 4.71 -33.75 -26.52
N SER A 421 5.33 -32.55 -26.41
CA SER A 421 6.22 -32.23 -25.25
C SER A 421 6.35 -30.74 -24.91
N GLY A 422 6.56 -30.41 -23.62
CA GLY A 422 6.94 -29.08 -23.11
C GLY A 422 6.00 -28.52 -22.02
N TRP A 423 5.69 -27.21 -22.07
CA TRP A 423 4.84 -26.55 -21.05
C TRP A 423 4.12 -25.28 -21.54
N ILE A 424 3.04 -24.90 -20.84
CA ILE A 424 2.25 -23.67 -21.05
C ILE A 424 1.60 -23.20 -19.74
N THR A 425 1.06 -21.98 -19.74
CA THR A 425 0.26 -21.41 -18.64
C THR A 425 -1.17 -21.07 -19.09
N GLN A 426 -2.16 -21.35 -18.24
CA GLN A 426 -3.51 -20.81 -18.35
C GLN A 426 -3.80 -19.87 -17.16
N THR A 427 -4.66 -18.87 -17.36
CA THR A 427 -4.99 -17.87 -16.33
C THR A 427 -6.50 -17.65 -16.28
N LEU A 428 -7.09 -17.60 -15.08
CA LEU A 428 -8.48 -17.23 -14.84
C LEU A 428 -8.54 -16.15 -13.74
N THR A 429 -9.03 -14.96 -14.06
CA THR A 429 -9.29 -13.91 -13.05
C THR A 429 -10.67 -14.11 -12.43
N LEU A 430 -10.72 -14.27 -11.11
CA LEU A 430 -11.95 -14.28 -10.33
C LEU A 430 -12.26 -12.84 -9.88
N VAL A 431 -13.46 -12.37 -10.18
CA VAL A 431 -13.94 -11.01 -9.84
C VAL A 431 -15.04 -11.14 -8.80
N PHE A 432 -14.75 -10.78 -7.56
CA PHE A 432 -15.69 -10.84 -6.45
C PHE A 432 -16.34 -9.48 -6.26
N ASN A 433 -17.63 -9.35 -6.56
CA ASN A 433 -18.35 -8.10 -6.35
C ASN A 433 -18.50 -7.81 -4.84
N ASN A 434 -18.31 -6.57 -4.40
CA ASN A 434 -18.64 -6.16 -3.03
C ASN A 434 -20.14 -5.84 -2.93
N PRO A 435 -20.98 -6.66 -2.26
CA PRO A 435 -22.41 -6.39 -2.07
C PRO A 435 -22.67 -5.15 -1.18
N GLY A 436 -21.71 -4.82 -0.31
CA GLY A 436 -21.66 -3.61 0.50
C GLY A 436 -21.02 -2.40 -0.19
N PHE A 437 -20.73 -2.43 -1.50
CA PHE A 437 -20.18 -1.24 -2.17
C PHE A 437 -21.18 -0.06 -2.09
N ASN A 438 -20.68 1.07 -1.59
CA ASN A 438 -21.46 2.24 -1.23
C ASN A 438 -22.63 1.94 -0.26
N ARG A 439 -22.54 0.89 0.55
CA ARG A 439 -23.50 0.57 1.62
C ARG A 439 -22.76 0.32 2.93
N ILE A 440 -23.00 1.17 3.93
CA ILE A 440 -22.36 1.04 5.25
C ILE A 440 -23.35 1.40 6.35
N ASP A 441 -23.22 0.73 7.49
CA ASP A 441 -23.93 1.06 8.72
C ASP A 441 -23.35 2.34 9.36
N GLY A 442 -24.20 3.22 9.89
CA GLY A 442 -23.81 4.50 10.45
C GLY A 442 -22.93 4.40 11.70
N GLU A 443 -23.12 3.39 12.55
CA GLU A 443 -22.29 3.19 13.74
C GLU A 443 -20.94 2.54 13.37
N ILE A 444 -20.89 1.66 12.35
CA ILE A 444 -19.62 1.21 11.76
C ILE A 444 -18.85 2.38 11.15
N LEU A 445 -19.51 3.23 10.35
CA LEU A 445 -18.89 4.40 9.72
C LEU A 445 -18.32 5.38 10.76
N LYS A 446 -19.11 5.70 11.79
CA LYS A 446 -18.69 6.49 12.95
C LYS A 446 -17.49 5.85 13.68
N GLN A 447 -17.48 4.54 13.92
CA GLN A 447 -16.33 3.85 14.52
C GLN A 447 -15.07 3.93 13.65
N LEU A 448 -15.20 3.86 12.31
CA LEU A 448 -14.07 4.05 11.39
C LEU A 448 -13.52 5.49 11.44
N MET A 449 -14.40 6.48 11.63
CA MET A 449 -14.03 7.89 11.80
C MET A 449 -13.39 8.18 13.18
N ASP A 450 -13.73 7.40 14.20
CA ASP A 450 -13.18 7.51 15.56
C ASP A 450 -11.90 6.69 15.83
N TYR A 451 -11.56 5.74 14.96
CA TYR A 451 -10.33 4.95 15.09
C TYR A 451 -9.17 5.61 14.33
N GLU A 452 -8.07 5.87 15.02
CA GLU A 452 -6.96 6.73 14.54
C GLU A 452 -6.33 6.19 13.24
N GLU A 453 -6.19 4.86 13.13
CA GLU A 453 -5.67 4.15 11.95
C GLU A 453 -6.59 4.15 10.72
N THR A 454 -7.91 4.35 10.88
CA THR A 454 -8.88 4.33 9.77
C THR A 454 -9.48 5.70 9.42
N SER A 455 -9.49 6.64 10.37
CA SER A 455 -10.21 7.93 10.30
C SER A 455 -9.96 8.75 9.02
N TYR A 456 -8.70 8.90 8.60
CA TYR A 456 -8.35 9.64 7.39
C TYR A 456 -8.89 8.97 6.11
N TYR A 457 -8.78 7.65 6.02
CA TYR A 457 -9.28 6.88 4.89
C TYR A 457 -10.81 6.91 4.83
N ALA A 458 -11.48 6.73 5.97
CA ALA A 458 -12.93 6.78 6.07
C ALA A 458 -13.49 8.16 5.65
N ALA A 459 -12.84 9.26 6.06
CA ALA A 459 -13.22 10.60 5.63
C ALA A 459 -13.12 10.75 4.11
N GLY A 460 -11.97 10.42 3.52
CA GLY A 460 -11.76 10.54 2.06
C GLY A 460 -12.60 9.58 1.21
N LEU A 461 -12.99 8.42 1.76
CA LEU A 461 -13.85 7.44 1.08
C LEU A 461 -15.33 7.83 1.10
N TYR A 462 -15.89 8.12 2.28
CA TYR A 462 -17.33 8.22 2.48
C TYR A 462 -17.88 9.66 2.52
N TYR A 463 -17.02 10.67 2.72
CA TYR A 463 -17.44 12.06 2.91
C TYR A 463 -16.81 13.00 1.87
N ASP A 464 -17.56 14.05 1.53
CA ASP A 464 -17.04 15.25 0.89
C ASP A 464 -16.80 16.34 1.93
N LEU A 465 -15.65 17.01 1.82
CA LEU A 465 -15.37 18.20 2.60
C LEU A 465 -16.17 19.38 2.02
N VAL A 466 -17.01 20.01 2.85
CA VAL A 466 -17.87 21.12 2.46
C VAL A 466 -17.56 22.37 3.30
N PRO A 467 -17.80 23.59 2.78
CA PRO A 467 -17.67 24.81 3.57
C PRO A 467 -18.83 24.96 4.56
N ASP A 468 -18.55 25.48 5.75
CA ASP A 468 -19.56 25.92 6.70
C ASP A 468 -20.27 27.24 6.30
N GLU A 469 -21.13 27.75 7.18
CA GLU A 469 -21.83 29.04 7.01
C GLU A 469 -20.89 30.25 6.80
N ASN A 470 -19.67 30.15 7.34
CA ASN A 470 -18.59 31.14 7.22
C ASN A 470 -17.66 30.83 6.04
N GLY A 471 -17.90 29.72 5.32
CA GLY A 471 -17.14 29.25 4.18
C GLY A 471 -15.80 28.59 4.52
N GLN A 472 -15.55 28.25 5.79
CA GLN A 472 -14.37 27.48 6.18
C GLN A 472 -14.61 25.99 5.92
N PRO A 473 -13.62 25.22 5.43
CA PRO A 473 -13.77 23.80 5.08
C PRO A 473 -13.66 22.90 6.32
N THR A 474 -14.58 23.09 7.27
CA THR A 474 -14.63 22.45 8.59
C THR A 474 -15.56 21.24 8.65
N GLN A 475 -16.41 21.08 7.63
CA GLN A 475 -17.58 20.21 7.63
C GLN A 475 -17.44 19.03 6.67
N LEU A 476 -17.92 17.86 7.08
CA LEU A 476 -17.99 16.64 6.26
C LEU A 476 -19.45 16.28 5.96
N GLN A 477 -19.82 16.28 4.68
CA GLN A 477 -21.12 15.81 4.21
C GLN A 477 -20.98 14.39 3.62
N LEU A 478 -21.93 13.50 3.88
CA LEU A 478 -21.90 12.15 3.31
C LEU A 478 -22.01 12.23 1.78
N LYS A 479 -21.16 11.49 1.04
CA LYS A 479 -21.18 11.51 -0.43
C LYS A 479 -22.51 10.97 -0.98
N PRO A 480 -23.07 11.56 -2.04
CA PRO A 480 -24.42 11.27 -2.51
C PRO A 480 -24.61 9.84 -3.04
N GLU A 481 -23.53 9.13 -3.40
CA GLU A 481 -23.58 7.73 -3.80
C GLU A 481 -23.68 6.73 -2.63
N ILE A 482 -23.36 7.15 -1.40
CA ILE A 482 -23.34 6.29 -0.19
C ILE A 482 -24.73 6.11 0.39
N LYS A 483 -25.06 4.87 0.77
CA LYS A 483 -26.40 4.46 1.21
C LYS A 483 -26.33 3.83 2.60
N LEU A 484 -26.92 4.53 3.56
CA LEU A 484 -27.14 4.02 4.91
C LEU A 484 -28.43 3.17 4.98
N PRO A 485 -28.56 2.26 5.97
CA PRO A 485 -29.81 1.56 6.28
C PRO A 485 -30.99 2.53 6.39
N GLU A 486 -32.19 2.10 5.98
CA GLU A 486 -33.34 3.02 5.83
C GLU A 486 -33.73 3.69 7.17
N GLU A 487 -33.65 2.93 8.26
CA GLU A 487 -33.87 3.38 9.64
C GLU A 487 -32.86 4.44 10.11
N GLN A 488 -31.68 4.51 9.48
CA GLN A 488 -30.59 5.40 9.84
C GLN A 488 -30.49 6.65 8.95
N ARG A 489 -31.16 6.69 7.78
CA ARG A 489 -31.05 7.81 6.83
C ARG A 489 -31.39 9.16 7.47
N GLY A 490 -32.47 9.23 8.25
CA GLY A 490 -32.87 10.46 8.95
C GLY A 490 -32.01 10.82 10.19
N LEU A 491 -31.10 9.94 10.60
CA LEU A 491 -30.19 10.14 11.74
C LEU A 491 -28.74 10.44 11.32
N TRP A 492 -28.37 10.11 10.08
CA TRP A 492 -26.97 10.13 9.62
C TRP A 492 -26.79 10.55 8.15
N GLY A 493 -27.82 10.49 7.30
CA GLY A 493 -27.71 10.74 5.85
C GLY A 493 -27.54 12.21 5.50
N ASP A 494 -28.37 13.07 6.11
CA ASP A 494 -28.30 14.54 5.95
C ASP A 494 -27.37 15.21 6.99
N VAL A 495 -26.70 14.42 7.85
CA VAL A 495 -25.89 14.95 8.95
C VAL A 495 -24.52 15.39 8.44
N VAL A 496 -24.36 16.71 8.38
CA VAL A 496 -23.06 17.35 8.19
C VAL A 496 -22.28 17.29 9.50
N LEU A 497 -21.15 16.56 9.50
CA LEU A 497 -20.33 16.32 10.67
C LEU A 497 -19.22 17.37 10.79
N TRP A 498 -19.15 18.04 11.94
CA TRP A 498 -18.02 18.89 12.36
C TRP A 498 -16.83 18.03 12.81
N ALA A 499 -16.32 17.20 11.92
CA ALA A 499 -15.29 16.20 12.22
C ALA A 499 -13.97 16.43 11.45
N ALA A 500 -13.92 17.39 10.50
CA ALA A 500 -12.73 17.60 9.67
C ALA A 500 -11.52 18.07 10.50
N ASN A 501 -11.72 19.06 11.40
CA ASN A 501 -10.71 19.48 12.37
C ASN A 501 -10.30 18.31 13.27
N THR A 502 -11.26 17.60 13.87
CA THR A 502 -10.99 16.48 14.78
C THR A 502 -10.12 15.39 14.16
N ILE A 503 -10.29 15.12 12.85
CA ILE A 503 -9.50 14.12 12.12
C ILE A 503 -8.08 14.63 11.84
N GLU A 504 -7.89 15.88 11.39
CA GLU A 504 -6.53 16.42 11.26
C GLU A 504 -5.82 16.55 12.61
N THR A 505 -6.48 17.07 13.65
CA THR A 505 -5.94 17.16 15.02
C THR A 505 -5.50 15.77 15.52
N ARG A 506 -6.24 14.70 15.20
CA ARG A 506 -5.82 13.29 15.46
C ARG A 506 -4.58 12.91 14.65
N GLN A 507 -4.58 13.08 13.33
CA GLN A 507 -3.45 12.71 12.45
C GLN A 507 -2.16 13.49 12.77
N ARG A 508 -2.29 14.75 13.18
CA ARG A 508 -1.18 15.63 13.58
C ARG A 508 -0.64 15.28 14.97
N ARG A 509 -1.52 14.88 15.90
CA ARG A 509 -1.11 14.30 17.18
C ARG A 509 -0.40 12.96 17.02
N ARG A 510 -0.82 12.11 16.08
CA ARG A 510 -0.13 10.86 15.67
C ARG A 510 1.28 11.16 15.14
N LEU A 511 1.38 12.06 14.16
CA LEU A 511 2.64 12.53 13.60
C LEU A 511 3.57 13.12 14.67
N TYR A 512 3.06 14.01 15.54
CA TYR A 512 3.83 14.56 16.66
C TYR A 512 4.35 13.47 17.60
N ASN A 513 3.50 12.53 17.99
CA ASN A 513 3.88 11.41 18.86
C ASN A 513 4.92 10.46 18.25
N ARG A 514 5.09 10.45 16.92
CA ARG A 514 6.23 9.82 16.24
C ARG A 514 7.44 10.72 16.21
N LEU A 515 7.33 11.93 15.66
CA LEU A 515 8.47 12.83 15.46
C LEU A 515 9.17 13.22 16.76
N LYS A 516 8.45 13.34 17.89
CA LYS A 516 9.05 13.67 19.20
C LYS A 516 9.97 12.58 19.78
N LYS A 517 9.99 11.39 19.17
CA LYS A 517 10.92 10.28 19.45
C LYS A 517 12.23 10.38 18.65
N THR A 518 12.28 11.23 17.63
CA THR A 518 13.49 11.55 16.85
C THR A 518 14.27 12.70 17.52
N ASP A 519 15.37 13.12 16.89
CA ASP A 519 16.17 14.29 17.27
C ASP A 519 15.57 15.64 16.81
N ARG A 520 14.47 15.64 16.05
CA ARG A 520 13.82 16.86 15.55
C ARG A 520 13.40 17.80 16.67
N LEU A 521 13.69 19.09 16.48
CA LEU A 521 13.33 20.16 17.42
C LEU A 521 11.83 20.18 17.70
N ARG A 522 11.47 20.28 18.98
CA ARG A 522 10.09 20.38 19.46
C ARG A 522 9.60 21.82 19.43
N ILE A 523 8.45 22.00 18.81
CA ILE A 523 7.76 23.28 18.60
C ILE A 523 6.32 23.11 19.09
N VAL A 524 5.73 24.15 19.67
CA VAL A 524 4.27 24.22 19.89
C VAL A 524 3.68 25.21 18.89
N ALA A 525 2.50 24.90 18.35
CA ALA A 525 1.79 25.79 17.45
C ALA A 525 0.34 25.99 17.92
N GLU A 526 -0.15 27.22 17.79
CA GLU A 526 -1.53 27.63 18.08
C GLU A 526 -2.10 28.37 16.86
N GLY A 527 -3.38 28.22 16.52
CA GLY A 527 -3.96 29.06 15.47
C GLY A 527 -5.15 28.52 14.68
N ASP A 528 -5.26 28.99 13.44
CA ASP A 528 -6.46 28.89 12.60
C ASP A 528 -6.25 28.04 11.34
N SER A 529 -7.10 28.24 10.31
CA SER A 529 -7.04 27.52 9.04
C SER A 529 -5.77 27.74 8.19
N TRP A 530 -4.89 28.68 8.57
CA TRP A 530 -3.54 28.79 7.98
C TRP A 530 -2.54 27.82 8.57
N PHE A 531 -2.81 27.35 9.80
CA PHE A 531 -2.07 26.30 10.50
C PHE A 531 -2.79 24.95 10.51
N GLN A 532 -4.09 24.89 10.22
CA GLN A 532 -4.84 23.65 10.02
C GLN A 532 -5.88 23.74 8.90
N TYR A 533 -5.53 23.30 7.69
CA TYR A 533 -6.47 23.18 6.56
C TYR A 533 -6.89 21.70 6.35
N PRO A 534 -8.14 21.30 6.61
CA PRO A 534 -8.51 19.89 6.58
C PRO A 534 -8.42 19.22 5.20
N ILE A 535 -7.80 18.02 5.18
CA ILE A 535 -7.90 16.93 4.18
C ILE A 535 -7.43 17.23 2.74
N ARG A 536 -7.75 18.40 2.17
CA ARG A 536 -7.59 18.73 0.74
C ARG A 536 -6.35 19.56 0.38
N LEU A 537 -5.61 20.10 1.36
CA LEU A 537 -4.45 20.96 1.14
C LEU A 537 -3.31 20.56 2.09
N LEU A 538 -2.07 20.95 1.77
CA LEU A 538 -0.96 20.97 2.73
C LEU A 538 -0.78 22.42 3.19
N ASP A 539 -0.85 22.66 4.49
CA ASP A 539 -0.73 24.01 5.05
C ASP A 539 0.68 24.33 5.59
N THR A 540 0.81 25.48 6.25
CA THR A 540 2.09 25.96 6.78
C THR A 540 2.72 24.98 7.78
N LEU A 541 1.91 24.32 8.61
CA LEU A 541 2.43 23.32 9.53
C LEU A 541 2.79 22.02 8.81
N ASP A 542 2.04 21.56 7.80
CA ASP A 542 2.41 20.36 7.03
C ASP A 542 3.75 20.50 6.31
N HIS A 543 4.07 21.72 5.86
CA HIS A 543 5.39 22.07 5.33
C HIS A 543 6.49 22.09 6.41
N LEU A 544 6.19 22.59 7.62
CA LEU A 544 7.15 22.65 8.74
C LEU A 544 7.33 21.30 9.47
N TYR A 545 6.32 20.43 9.47
CA TYR A 545 6.38 19.05 9.98
C TYR A 545 7.45 18.21 9.27
N LYS A 546 7.85 18.59 8.06
CA LYS A 546 8.98 17.99 7.34
C LYS A 546 10.31 18.18 8.07
N LEU A 547 10.45 19.21 8.90
CA LEU A 547 11.69 19.54 9.62
C LEU A 547 11.57 19.40 11.15
N TYR A 548 10.38 19.60 11.71
CA TYR A 548 10.17 19.80 13.14
C TYR A 548 9.10 18.88 13.73
N ALA A 549 9.21 18.60 15.03
CA ALA A 549 8.17 17.92 15.81
C ALA A 549 7.23 18.98 16.39
N ILE A 550 6.10 19.25 15.71
CA ILE A 550 5.16 20.31 16.10
C ILE A 550 3.97 19.73 16.88
N ARG A 551 3.76 20.16 18.12
CA ARG A 551 2.53 19.91 18.89
C ARG A 551 1.56 21.05 18.60
N SER A 552 0.69 20.84 17.62
CA SER A 552 -0.32 21.83 17.19
C SER A 552 -1.60 21.74 18.01
N TYR A 553 -2.21 22.90 18.24
CA TYR A 553 -3.56 23.11 18.75
C TYR A 553 -4.47 23.82 17.73
N ALA A 554 -3.93 24.20 16.57
CA ALA A 554 -4.64 24.98 15.57
C ALA A 554 -5.85 24.26 14.96
N GLU A 555 -6.96 24.98 14.78
CA GLU A 555 -8.23 24.47 14.23
C GLU A 555 -8.81 25.43 13.18
N ALA A 556 -9.36 24.90 12.07
CA ALA A 556 -9.96 25.73 11.04
C ALA A 556 -11.18 26.49 11.58
N GLY A 557 -11.20 27.81 11.37
CA GLY A 557 -12.27 28.71 11.81
C GLY A 557 -12.07 29.35 13.20
N ASP A 558 -11.05 28.96 13.97
CA ASP A 558 -10.88 29.45 15.34
C ASP A 558 -10.31 30.89 15.43
N THR A 559 -10.35 31.48 16.63
CA THR A 559 -10.14 32.91 16.91
C THR A 559 -9.10 33.15 18.01
N LEU A 560 -8.43 34.31 17.96
CA LEU A 560 -7.50 34.73 19.02
C LEU A 560 -8.21 34.89 20.37
N GLU A 561 -9.47 35.32 20.36
CA GLU A 561 -10.32 35.40 21.54
C GLU A 561 -10.45 34.03 22.26
N HIS A 562 -10.54 32.94 21.49
CA HIS A 562 -10.63 31.59 22.02
C HIS A 562 -9.27 31.08 22.54
N TYR A 563 -8.17 31.27 21.80
CA TYR A 563 -6.83 30.85 22.26
C TYR A 563 -6.47 31.48 23.62
N LEU A 564 -6.83 32.75 23.85
CA LEU A 564 -6.56 33.43 25.12
C LEU A 564 -7.50 33.04 26.26
N LYS A 565 -8.61 32.34 25.96
CA LYS A 565 -9.55 31.81 26.95
C LYS A 565 -9.12 30.43 27.45
N GLU A 566 -8.78 29.51 26.53
CA GLU A 566 -8.41 28.12 26.87
C GLU A 566 -6.91 27.96 27.18
N LYS A 567 -6.05 28.69 26.45
CA LYS A 567 -4.58 28.76 26.64
C LYS A 567 -3.84 27.42 26.64
N GLU A 568 -4.29 26.43 25.86
CA GLU A 568 -3.73 25.08 25.86
C GLU A 568 -2.21 25.05 25.58
N TYR A 569 -1.76 25.92 24.67
CA TYR A 569 -0.34 26.15 24.36
C TYR A 569 0.55 26.35 25.61
N LEU A 570 0.05 26.98 26.68
CA LEU A 570 0.84 27.26 27.89
C LEU A 570 1.30 26.01 28.62
N ASN A 571 0.52 24.92 28.58
CA ASN A 571 0.92 23.66 29.21
C ASN A 571 1.80 22.84 28.27
N ALA A 572 1.47 22.81 26.97
CA ALA A 572 2.28 22.13 25.95
C ALA A 572 3.73 22.64 25.88
N ILE A 573 3.94 23.97 25.94
CA ILE A 573 5.29 24.58 25.92
C ILE A 573 6.14 24.05 27.10
N LYS A 574 5.54 23.89 28.28
CA LYS A 574 6.21 23.37 29.48
C LYS A 574 6.47 21.87 29.39
N GLU A 575 5.48 21.10 28.96
CA GLU A 575 5.54 19.63 28.87
C GLU A 575 6.58 19.15 27.86
N GLU A 576 6.59 19.75 26.67
CA GLU A 576 7.49 19.35 25.58
C GLU A 576 8.86 20.06 25.66
N GLN A 577 9.01 21.02 26.58
CA GLN A 577 10.15 21.94 26.72
C GLN A 577 10.47 22.70 25.42
N ALA A 578 9.43 23.22 24.78
CA ALA A 578 9.51 23.83 23.45
C ALA A 578 10.38 25.11 23.46
N GLN A 579 11.27 25.22 22.47
CA GLN A 579 12.12 26.41 22.28
C GLN A 579 11.50 27.44 21.34
N ILE A 580 10.50 27.01 20.55
CA ILE A 580 9.78 27.84 19.59
C ILE A 580 8.27 27.65 19.84
N PHE A 581 7.54 28.76 19.84
CA PHE A 581 6.09 28.81 19.76
C PHE A 581 5.68 29.51 18.47
N LEU A 582 4.83 28.88 17.67
CA LEU A 582 4.21 29.46 16.48
C LEU A 582 2.79 29.90 16.82
N VAL A 583 2.37 31.07 16.35
CA VAL A 583 0.97 31.49 16.44
C VAL A 583 0.45 32.13 15.15
N SER A 584 -0.73 31.70 14.72
CA SER A 584 -1.56 32.34 13.69
C SER A 584 -2.90 32.74 14.32
N GLY A 585 -3.46 33.91 14.02
CA GLY A 585 -4.68 34.34 14.70
C GLY A 585 -5.14 35.76 14.35
N GLY A 586 -6.39 36.09 14.72
CA GLY A 586 -7.00 37.38 14.41
C GLY A 586 -7.67 37.46 13.04
N GLY A 587 -7.48 36.48 12.14
CA GLY A 587 -8.11 36.43 10.83
C GLY A 587 -9.63 36.27 10.94
N ASN A 588 -10.07 35.19 11.62
CA ASN A 588 -11.49 34.93 11.85
C ASN A 588 -12.13 35.95 12.81
N ASP A 589 -11.34 36.60 13.68
CA ASP A 589 -11.79 37.72 14.53
C ASP A 589 -12.23 38.97 13.74
N ILE A 590 -11.71 39.16 12.53
CA ILE A 590 -12.01 40.30 11.65
C ILE A 590 -12.95 39.88 10.49
N LEU A 591 -12.68 38.71 9.91
CA LEU A 591 -13.24 38.24 8.65
C LEU A 591 -14.18 37.02 8.80
N GLY A 592 -14.57 36.67 10.04
CA GLY A 592 -15.65 35.73 10.35
C GLY A 592 -17.06 36.31 10.11
N SER A 593 -18.09 35.67 10.68
CA SER A 593 -19.51 36.06 10.54
C SER A 593 -19.78 37.54 10.90
N GLN A 594 -19.04 38.07 11.87
CA GLN A 594 -19.10 39.45 12.34
C GLN A 594 -18.60 40.48 11.32
N PHE A 595 -17.92 40.08 10.24
CA PHE A 595 -17.40 40.99 9.20
C PHE A 595 -18.50 41.90 8.61
N GLN A 596 -19.71 41.37 8.40
CA GLN A 596 -20.86 42.15 7.91
C GLN A 596 -21.25 43.30 8.86
N GLN A 597 -20.95 43.17 10.15
CA GLN A 597 -21.21 44.19 11.16
C GLN A 597 -20.21 45.35 11.07
N PHE A 598 -18.95 45.07 10.70
CA PHE A 598 -17.92 46.07 10.47
C PHE A 598 -18.15 46.90 9.20
N LEU A 599 -18.80 46.33 8.17
CA LEU A 599 -19.12 47.04 6.93
C LEU A 599 -20.24 48.08 7.09
N ARG A 600 -20.08 49.26 6.49
CA ARG A 600 -21.15 50.28 6.35
C ARG A 600 -22.08 49.96 5.19
N ASP A 601 -23.32 50.39 5.31
CA ASP A 601 -24.36 50.31 4.26
C ASP A 601 -24.18 51.39 3.18
N THR A 602 -23.52 52.49 3.52
CA THR A 602 -23.06 53.56 2.61
C THR A 602 -21.63 53.95 3.00
N PRO A 603 -20.69 54.13 2.06
CA PRO A 603 -19.35 54.64 2.38
C PRO A 603 -19.40 56.03 3.03
N ALA A 604 -18.41 56.32 3.87
CA ALA A 604 -18.17 57.68 4.34
C ALA A 604 -17.82 58.62 3.17
N GLU A 605 -18.36 59.83 3.17
CA GLU A 605 -18.15 60.85 2.12
C GLU A 605 -16.85 61.64 2.32
N ASP A 606 -16.36 61.69 3.56
CA ASP A 606 -15.16 62.41 4.02
C ASP A 606 -13.88 61.56 3.99
N ASP A 607 -14.00 60.24 3.84
CA ASP A 607 -12.87 59.32 3.71
C ASP A 607 -12.66 58.90 2.24
N ILE A 608 -11.45 59.14 1.73
CA ILE A 608 -11.00 58.80 0.37
C ILE A 608 -10.22 57.48 0.29
N THR A 609 -10.00 56.82 1.42
CA THR A 609 -9.31 55.52 1.51
C THR A 609 -10.32 54.36 1.40
N PRO A 610 -9.87 53.10 1.23
CA PRO A 610 -10.75 51.94 1.35
C PRO A 610 -11.41 51.79 2.74
N GLY A 611 -10.83 52.42 3.78
CA GLY A 611 -11.39 52.51 5.14
C GLY A 611 -12.78 53.12 5.19
N ARG A 612 -13.19 53.90 4.17
CA ARG A 612 -14.50 54.56 4.07
C ARG A 612 -15.68 53.61 4.16
N TYR A 613 -15.48 52.33 3.86
CA TYR A 613 -16.50 51.28 3.95
C TYR A 613 -16.63 50.64 5.34
N LEU A 614 -15.83 51.06 6.33
CA LEU A 614 -15.70 50.42 7.65
C LEU A 614 -16.23 51.30 8.79
N LYS A 615 -16.89 50.69 9.78
CA LYS A 615 -17.39 51.32 11.02
C LYS A 615 -16.29 51.38 12.08
N GLY A 616 -16.47 52.22 13.12
CA GLY A 616 -15.57 52.29 14.28
C GLY A 616 -15.28 50.93 14.92
N ALA A 617 -16.29 50.06 15.01
CA ALA A 617 -16.19 48.69 15.53
C ALA A 617 -15.08 47.82 14.89
N PHE A 618 -14.66 48.12 13.65
CA PHE A 618 -13.49 47.49 13.04
C PHE A 618 -12.20 47.88 13.76
N ASN A 619 -12.00 49.17 14.00
CA ASN A 619 -10.84 49.71 14.70
C ASN A 619 -10.86 49.27 16.17
N ASP A 620 -12.04 49.22 16.79
CA ASP A 620 -12.21 48.76 18.17
C ASP A 620 -11.74 47.29 18.32
N LYS A 621 -12.14 46.40 17.40
CA LYS A 621 -11.68 45.00 17.38
C LYS A 621 -10.19 44.88 17.00
N LEU A 622 -9.62 45.78 16.20
CA LEU A 622 -8.17 45.87 15.97
C LEU A 622 -7.39 46.31 17.23
N ASP A 623 -7.95 47.20 18.04
CA ASP A 623 -7.36 47.61 19.33
C ASP A 623 -7.38 46.46 20.34
N ASP A 624 -8.49 45.70 20.40
CA ASP A 624 -8.56 44.45 21.18
C ASP A 624 -7.53 43.42 20.71
N LEU A 625 -7.39 43.17 19.41
CA LEU A 625 -6.39 42.24 18.86
C LEU A 625 -4.95 42.68 19.16
N GLU A 626 -4.64 43.98 19.08
CA GLU A 626 -3.31 44.50 19.46
C GLU A 626 -3.01 44.21 20.94
N LYS A 627 -4.00 44.49 21.81
CA LYS A 627 -3.91 44.22 23.24
C LYS A 627 -3.75 42.72 23.54
N TRP A 628 -4.53 41.86 22.88
CA TRP A 628 -4.52 40.41 23.08
C TRP A 628 -3.18 39.77 22.71
N TYR A 629 -2.60 40.13 21.57
CA TYR A 629 -1.24 39.70 21.24
C TYR A 629 -0.21 40.19 22.27
N LYS A 630 -0.33 41.44 22.73
CA LYS A 630 0.57 42.00 23.74
C LYS A 630 0.45 41.30 25.09
N ASP A 631 -0.75 41.01 25.56
CA ASP A 631 -1.01 40.31 26.82
C ASP A 631 -0.46 38.87 26.75
N MET A 632 -0.68 38.17 25.63
CA MET A 632 -0.13 36.84 25.36
C MET A 632 1.40 36.80 25.33
N PHE A 633 2.04 37.70 24.58
CA PHE A 633 3.50 37.76 24.50
C PHE A 633 4.12 38.18 25.84
N THR A 634 3.44 39.03 26.61
CA THR A 634 3.85 39.38 27.99
C THR A 634 3.80 38.16 28.91
N GLU A 635 2.73 37.37 28.89
CA GLU A 635 2.62 36.15 29.70
C GLU A 635 3.68 35.11 29.29
N LEU A 636 3.85 34.87 27.99
CA LEU A 636 4.83 33.92 27.46
C LEU A 636 6.27 34.33 27.78
N HIS A 637 6.65 35.59 27.58
CA HIS A 637 7.99 36.07 27.89
C HIS A 637 8.31 36.00 29.39
N ASN A 638 7.37 36.39 30.25
CA ASN A 638 7.55 36.30 31.71
C ASN A 638 7.63 34.86 32.22
N ARG A 639 6.91 33.92 31.60
CA ARG A 639 6.82 32.51 32.02
C ARG A 639 7.91 31.63 31.40
N TYR A 640 8.36 31.97 30.19
CA TYR A 640 9.34 31.21 29.42
C TYR A 640 10.38 32.16 28.74
N PRO A 641 11.32 32.77 29.49
CA PRO A 641 12.20 33.84 28.96
C PRO A 641 13.13 33.45 27.79
N ASN A 642 13.30 32.16 27.53
CA ASN A 642 14.11 31.64 26.41
C ASN A 642 13.27 31.18 25.20
N LEU A 643 11.93 31.32 25.26
CA LEU A 643 11.02 30.90 24.20
C LEU A 643 11.04 31.91 23.05
N ARG A 644 11.31 31.43 21.84
CA ARG A 644 11.16 32.24 20.62
C ARG A 644 9.72 32.17 20.13
N ILE A 645 9.05 33.31 20.06
CA ILE A 645 7.69 33.41 19.52
C ILE A 645 7.78 33.84 18.06
N LEU A 646 7.13 33.10 17.17
CA LEU A 646 6.99 33.43 15.76
C LEU A 646 5.51 33.61 15.43
N VAL A 647 5.19 34.74 14.80
CA VAL A 647 3.83 35.13 14.42
C VAL A 647 3.86 35.69 13.00
N HIS A 648 2.78 35.52 12.26
CA HIS A 648 2.62 36.10 10.92
C HIS A 648 1.26 36.79 10.77
N SER A 649 1.14 37.66 9.77
CA SER A 649 -0.15 38.12 9.24
C SER A 649 -0.55 37.26 8.03
N TYR A 650 -1.69 37.56 7.44
CA TYR A 650 -2.30 36.81 6.35
C TYR A 650 -1.97 37.39 4.97
N ASP A 651 -2.17 36.60 3.91
CA ASP A 651 -2.19 37.10 2.52
C ASP A 651 -3.57 37.67 2.17
N TYR A 652 -3.67 38.38 1.04
CA TYR A 652 -4.88 39.08 0.61
C TYR A 652 -5.94 38.11 0.05
N ILE A 653 -7.01 37.87 0.82
CA ILE A 653 -8.17 37.11 0.37
C ILE A 653 -8.84 37.82 -0.81
N ILE A 654 -9.29 37.06 -1.82
CA ILE A 654 -9.95 37.60 -3.01
C ILE A 654 -11.49 37.53 -2.82
N PRO A 655 -12.18 38.64 -2.55
CA PRO A 655 -13.64 38.68 -2.35
C PRO A 655 -14.41 38.62 -3.68
N VAL A 656 -14.36 37.46 -4.33
CA VAL A 656 -15.03 37.19 -5.61
C VAL A 656 -16.56 37.27 -5.46
N ASP A 657 -17.21 37.79 -6.49
CA ASP A 657 -18.65 37.65 -6.74
C ASP A 657 -18.95 36.25 -7.31
N THR A 658 -19.61 35.39 -6.52
CA THR A 658 -19.90 34.00 -6.88
C THR A 658 -21.00 33.86 -7.92
N ASP A 659 -21.90 34.84 -8.04
CA ASP A 659 -23.02 34.79 -8.99
C ASP A 659 -22.52 35.13 -10.40
N LEU A 660 -21.57 36.08 -10.49
CA LEU A 660 -20.85 36.41 -11.72
C LEU A 660 -19.71 35.42 -12.04
N GLN A 661 -19.19 34.67 -11.05
CA GLN A 661 -18.11 33.69 -11.22
C GLN A 661 -18.41 32.34 -10.54
N PRO A 662 -19.46 31.60 -10.97
CA PRO A 662 -19.96 30.38 -10.29
C PRO A 662 -19.01 29.16 -10.32
N LYS A 663 -17.78 29.32 -10.84
CA LYS A 663 -16.69 28.33 -10.74
C LYS A 663 -15.65 28.68 -9.67
N LYS A 664 -15.87 29.74 -8.89
CA LYS A 664 -15.01 30.16 -7.77
C LYS A 664 -15.83 30.21 -6.49
N THR A 665 -15.21 29.86 -5.38
CA THR A 665 -15.75 30.04 -4.03
C THR A 665 -15.24 31.35 -3.43
N SER A 666 -16.08 32.01 -2.63
CA SER A 666 -15.75 33.24 -1.91
C SER A 666 -16.76 33.44 -0.79
N TRP A 667 -16.28 33.49 0.45
CA TRP A 667 -17.14 33.65 1.63
C TRP A 667 -17.30 35.11 2.05
N LEU A 668 -16.34 35.97 1.72
CA LEU A 668 -16.37 37.41 2.04
C LEU A 668 -17.16 38.22 1.02
N GLY A 669 -17.10 37.84 -0.27
CA GLY A 669 -17.74 38.59 -1.36
C GLY A 669 -19.23 38.84 -1.11
N LYS A 670 -19.95 37.81 -0.62
CA LYS A 670 -21.39 37.89 -0.30
C LYS A 670 -21.71 39.07 0.63
N TYR A 671 -20.94 39.27 1.70
CA TYR A 671 -21.17 40.34 2.68
C TYR A 671 -20.88 41.73 2.12
N MET A 672 -19.91 41.85 1.21
CA MET A 672 -19.52 43.13 0.59
C MET A 672 -20.51 43.55 -0.52
N ILE A 673 -21.04 42.58 -1.27
CA ILE A 673 -22.09 42.79 -2.28
C ILE A 673 -23.42 43.17 -1.61
N LEU A 674 -23.76 42.52 -0.49
CA LEU A 674 -24.90 42.92 0.38
C LEU A 674 -24.77 44.34 0.95
N LYS A 675 -23.57 44.93 0.91
CA LYS A 675 -23.27 46.32 1.29
C LYS A 675 -22.97 47.20 0.06
N HIS A 676 -23.53 46.82 -1.09
CA HIS A 676 -23.50 47.54 -2.37
C HIS A 676 -22.11 47.79 -2.98
N MET A 677 -21.06 47.13 -2.49
CA MET A 677 -19.70 47.26 -3.02
C MET A 677 -19.53 46.40 -4.28
N ASN A 678 -20.11 46.86 -5.38
CA ASN A 678 -20.25 46.11 -6.63
C ASN A 678 -18.94 45.89 -7.42
N PRO A 679 -17.98 46.83 -7.49
CA PRO A 679 -16.72 46.60 -8.22
C PRO A 679 -15.79 45.62 -7.50
N GLN A 680 -15.30 44.61 -8.22
CA GLN A 680 -14.33 43.63 -7.70
C GLN A 680 -13.06 44.29 -7.16
N THR A 681 -12.53 45.29 -7.87
CA THR A 681 -11.34 46.05 -7.49
C THR A 681 -11.53 46.87 -6.21
N GLU A 682 -12.74 47.39 -5.95
CA GLU A 682 -13.03 48.06 -4.69
C GLU A 682 -13.04 47.06 -3.53
N ARG A 683 -13.69 45.91 -3.70
CA ARG A 683 -13.70 44.84 -2.67
C ARG A 683 -12.29 44.36 -2.34
N GLU A 684 -11.47 44.09 -3.36
CA GLU A 684 -10.06 43.74 -3.20
C GLU A 684 -9.27 44.85 -2.48
N SER A 685 -9.52 46.13 -2.79
CA SER A 685 -8.86 47.25 -2.10
C SER A 685 -9.21 47.34 -0.61
N VAL A 686 -10.45 46.98 -0.23
CA VAL A 686 -10.93 47.00 1.17
C VAL A 686 -10.37 45.81 1.95
N ILE A 687 -10.37 44.60 1.39
CA ILE A 687 -9.73 43.44 2.05
C ILE A 687 -8.22 43.66 2.20
N LYS A 688 -7.55 44.21 1.18
CA LYS A 688 -6.13 44.60 1.29
C LYS A 688 -5.89 45.60 2.41
N PHE A 689 -6.70 46.66 2.49
CA PHE A 689 -6.61 47.65 3.56
C PHE A 689 -6.79 47.04 4.95
N ILE A 690 -7.78 46.15 5.13
CA ILE A 690 -8.04 45.44 6.38
C ILE A 690 -6.81 44.62 6.83
N VAL A 691 -6.26 43.81 5.92
CA VAL A 691 -5.08 42.96 6.21
C VAL A 691 -3.83 43.81 6.46
N ASP A 692 -3.65 44.91 5.71
CA ASP A 692 -2.54 45.84 5.90
C ASP A 692 -2.63 46.58 7.25
N GLU A 693 -3.81 46.98 7.72
CA GLU A 693 -3.98 47.58 9.06
C GLU A 693 -3.74 46.56 10.18
N PHE A 694 -4.29 45.34 10.07
CA PHE A 694 -4.01 44.27 11.05
C PHE A 694 -2.51 43.95 11.13
N ASN A 695 -1.83 43.86 9.98
CA ASN A 695 -0.39 43.64 9.92
C ASN A 695 0.41 44.77 10.61
N LYS A 696 0.02 46.05 10.43
CA LYS A 696 0.65 47.19 11.15
C LYS A 696 0.49 47.08 12.67
N ARG A 697 -0.70 46.68 13.15
CA ARG A 697 -0.94 46.45 14.58
C ARG A 697 -0.06 45.31 15.11
N LEU A 698 -0.01 44.20 14.41
CA LEU A 698 0.84 43.06 14.78
C LEU A 698 2.33 43.42 14.82
N GLN A 699 2.84 44.12 13.80
CA GLN A 699 4.23 44.61 13.76
C GLN A 699 4.55 45.55 14.94
N LYS A 700 3.61 46.43 15.31
CA LYS A 700 3.73 47.33 16.48
C LYS A 700 3.80 46.55 17.79
N VAL A 701 3.07 45.44 17.94
CA VAL A 701 3.20 44.56 19.12
C VAL A 701 4.56 43.87 19.11
N VAL A 702 4.96 43.24 18.00
CA VAL A 702 6.26 42.53 17.90
C VAL A 702 7.43 43.47 18.19
N ALA A 703 7.39 44.72 17.71
CA ALA A 703 8.42 45.72 17.98
C ALA A 703 8.57 46.12 19.46
N ALA A 704 7.62 45.76 20.34
CA ALA A 704 7.73 45.95 21.79
C ALA A 704 8.49 44.81 22.51
N PHE A 705 8.77 43.70 21.83
CA PHE A 705 9.48 42.53 22.37
C PHE A 705 10.76 42.26 21.56
N PRO A 706 11.96 42.63 22.05
CA PRO A 706 13.21 42.35 21.34
C PRO A 706 13.50 40.84 21.26
N ALA A 707 14.24 40.45 20.21
CA ALA A 707 14.54 39.06 19.84
C ALA A 707 15.79 38.45 20.51
#